data_AF-A0A5C4WKZ4-F1
#
_entry.id   AF-A0A5C4WKZ4-F1
#
_cell.length_a   1.000
_cell.length_b   1.000
_cell.length_c   1.000
_cell.angle_alpha   90.00
_cell.angle_beta   90.00
_cell.angle_gamma   90.00
#
_symmetry.space_group_name_H-M   'P 1'
#
loop_
_entity.id
_entity.type
_entity.pdbx_description
1 polymer ?
#
loop_
_entity_poly.entity_id
_entity_poly.type
_entity_poly.pdbx_seq_one_letter_code
_entity_poly.pdbx_strand_id
1 'polypeptide(L)'
;MRRVWRLPPRAWRLAVTSTRHRRHQPVELVDRGRLARDLRRAVAGEVRFDPGGRALYANDASIYRQVPVGVVIPRHEDDVAAALEVCRAYEAPVLGRGCGTGLAGQSVNAAVVFDFSKYMNRILELDPHGRTARVQPGVICDRLREAAGRHGLTFAPDPATHDRCTLGGMIGNNSCGTHSVMGGKTVDNVISLEVMTYDGTHITVGVTDDVRLGQVLEAGGRQAEIYAALLRLRDRYAGAIREGYPDLPRRVSGYNLDDLLPERGFDLAKALVGSESTCVLVTAATVRLLPDPPHHSLLVIGYQDAATAADHVPELLGGEGLIGLECFDAGVLGNLDRHGEHVPGMDELPDGSAWLLAEYGAGSQREANALVEAAKARTGAGTPKVFEDEAGQRDVWEVRRSAIEYTRIPGQHAGLAGWEDAALPPERLGDYIREYCDLVRRHGYHTVLFGHFGQGCLHNRLDLDLQTADGIANFEAFLAEAGDLVVRYGGSLSGEHGDGQLRANQLVKMFGPELVGAFAEFKAVFDPDGRMNPGKVVAPYNPVQNLRLGTDYEPRQVETYFAYPEDEHGFADAVNRCFGIGKCRRTSGGTMCPSFMVTREEEHTTRGRARLLFEMMSGQLRGKGWRDPNVKRALELCLSCKGCKGDCPVSVDMATYKAEFLAHHYRGRPRPRQAYALGLIPLWARAASRLPGVANTALAAPVLGRTARLLAGVAPERRAPTLAARTFRRLFAEHEAPGGGRPEVLLWPDTFTDHFAPDIGLAAVTVLEGAGYRVRLPGRRLCCGRPLYDYGMLPTARRWLRRILDELREPIRDGVRLVGLEPSCLAVFRDELVNLFPGDADARRLAAQTRTLGEFLSEAGYEPPRLERRALVQVHCHQKAVLTHDSERDLLAAMGLDVHVPDSGCCGLAGSFGYERGRRHEVSMAAGERVILPAVRDADDGTVIVADGFSCREQIAGGTDRRALHLAQVLRLATEHGPGGPPGRPEDACRSEAPKARLGLAAVGVTAAAGLAYALRRERDSR
;
A
#
# COMPACT_ATOMS: atom_id res chain seq x y z
N MET A 1 23.01 49.66 5.92
CA MET A 1 24.39 49.71 5.38
C MET A 1 24.62 48.51 4.48
N ARG A 2 24.70 48.73 3.16
CA ARG A 2 24.86 47.70 2.12
C ARG A 2 26.36 47.45 1.90
N ARG A 3 26.85 46.24 2.18
CA ARG A 3 28.08 45.71 1.54
C ARG A 3 27.81 44.28 1.09
N VAL A 4 27.75 44.17 -0.22
CA VAL A 4 27.49 43.00 -1.05
C VAL A 4 28.75 42.12 -1.04
N TRP A 5 28.65 40.90 -0.52
CA TRP A 5 29.61 39.84 -0.81
C TRP A 5 29.16 39.14 -2.11
N ARG A 6 29.64 39.65 -3.26
CA ARG A 6 29.67 38.90 -4.51
C ARG A 6 31.03 38.23 -4.60
N LEU A 7 31.14 36.97 -4.22
CA LEU A 7 32.29 36.14 -4.57
C LEU A 7 32.08 35.57 -5.99
N PRO A 8 33.11 35.56 -6.85
CA PRO A 8 32.98 35.10 -8.23
C PRO A 8 32.91 33.55 -8.33
N PRO A 9 32.23 32.97 -9.34
CA PRO A 9 31.95 31.52 -9.45
C PRO A 9 33.16 30.60 -9.70
N ARG A 10 34.40 31.10 -9.66
CA ARG A 10 35.60 30.34 -10.07
C ARG A 10 36.34 29.61 -8.94
N ALA A 11 36.08 29.94 -7.67
CA ALA A 11 36.72 29.26 -6.53
C ALA A 11 36.10 27.88 -6.20
N TRP A 12 34.87 27.61 -6.65
CA TRP A 12 34.16 26.35 -6.39
C TRP A 12 34.72 25.14 -7.13
N ARG A 13 35.49 25.33 -8.22
CA ARG A 13 36.04 24.20 -9.01
C ARG A 13 37.40 23.68 -8.51
N LEU A 14 38.10 24.44 -7.66
CA LEU A 14 39.49 24.13 -7.29
C LEU A 14 39.64 23.51 -5.89
N ALA A 15 38.66 23.63 -5.00
CA ALA A 15 38.72 23.02 -3.67
C ALA A 15 38.28 21.53 -3.65
N VAL A 16 37.67 21.03 -4.74
CA VAL A 16 37.20 19.62 -4.87
C VAL A 16 38.15 18.78 -5.74
N THR A 17 39.28 19.32 -6.20
CA THR A 17 40.14 18.67 -7.21
C THR A 17 41.49 18.15 -6.68
N SER A 18 41.83 18.28 -5.39
CA SER A 18 43.15 17.86 -4.88
C SER A 18 43.20 16.49 -4.19
N THR A 19 42.07 15.83 -3.91
CA THR A 19 42.07 14.38 -3.68
C THR A 19 41.95 13.70 -5.04
N ARG A 20 42.81 12.70 -5.31
CA ARG A 20 42.70 11.86 -6.51
C ARG A 20 41.35 11.13 -6.47
N HIS A 21 40.28 11.77 -6.92
CA HIS A 21 39.00 11.14 -7.19
C HIS A 21 39.25 10.12 -8.30
N ARG A 22 39.36 8.83 -7.94
CA ARG A 22 39.07 7.76 -8.88
C ARG A 22 37.67 8.05 -9.41
N ARG A 23 37.58 8.55 -10.65
CA ARG A 23 36.32 8.64 -11.39
C ARG A 23 35.60 7.32 -11.15
N HIS A 24 34.35 7.37 -10.67
CA HIS A 24 33.51 6.19 -10.56
C HIS A 24 33.66 5.40 -11.86
N GLN A 25 34.26 4.22 -11.77
CA GLN A 25 34.30 3.33 -12.93
C GLN A 25 32.84 3.09 -13.33
N PRO A 26 32.47 3.26 -14.61
CA PRO A 26 31.12 2.99 -15.03
C PRO A 26 30.80 1.53 -14.67
N VAL A 27 29.68 1.33 -13.98
CA VAL A 27 29.11 0.03 -13.59
C VAL A 27 28.95 -0.92 -14.79
N GLU A 28 29.02 -0.38 -16.01
CA GLU A 28 29.11 -1.09 -17.29
C GLU A 28 30.25 -2.13 -17.38
N LEU A 29 31.26 -2.07 -16.52
CA LEU A 29 32.38 -3.03 -16.49
C LEU A 29 32.11 -4.31 -15.67
N VAL A 30 31.03 -4.38 -14.88
CA VAL A 30 30.73 -5.57 -14.06
C VAL A 30 30.14 -6.67 -14.95
N ASP A 31 30.80 -7.84 -15.01
CA ASP A 31 30.23 -9.04 -15.64
C ASP A 31 29.05 -9.58 -14.81
N ARG A 32 27.87 -9.02 -15.05
CA ARG A 32 26.61 -9.39 -14.41
C ARG A 32 26.29 -10.87 -14.55
N GLY A 33 26.67 -11.49 -15.67
CA GLY A 33 26.37 -12.89 -15.95
C GLY A 33 27.17 -13.82 -15.04
N ARG A 34 28.46 -13.55 -14.87
CA ARG A 34 29.33 -14.27 -13.95
C ARG A 34 29.00 -13.98 -12.49
N LEU A 35 28.88 -12.69 -12.13
CA LEU A 35 28.51 -12.26 -10.78
C LEU A 35 27.22 -12.94 -10.29
N ALA A 36 26.17 -12.97 -11.12
CA ALA A 36 24.91 -13.63 -10.77
C ALA A 36 25.05 -15.15 -10.55
N ARG A 37 25.96 -15.83 -11.26
CA ARG A 37 26.18 -17.27 -11.08
C ARG A 37 26.95 -17.55 -9.79
N ASP A 38 27.96 -16.75 -9.50
CA ASP A 38 28.80 -16.95 -8.32
C ASP A 38 28.02 -16.60 -7.04
N LEU A 39 27.24 -15.52 -7.05
CA LEU A 39 26.31 -15.22 -5.96
C LEU A 39 25.33 -16.36 -5.70
N ARG A 40 24.70 -16.93 -6.74
CA ARG A 40 23.78 -18.08 -6.59
C ARG A 40 24.43 -19.34 -6.01
N ARG A 41 25.73 -19.50 -6.15
CA ARG A 41 26.49 -20.62 -5.57
C ARG A 41 26.88 -20.34 -4.13
N ALA A 42 27.12 -19.07 -3.80
CA ALA A 42 27.64 -18.65 -2.50
C ALA A 42 26.56 -18.46 -1.43
N VAL A 43 25.32 -18.10 -1.81
CA VAL A 43 24.24 -17.79 -0.86
C VAL A 43 23.08 -18.77 -0.92
N ALA A 44 22.46 -19.05 0.23
CA ALA A 44 21.19 -19.76 0.36
C ALA A 44 19.98 -18.86 0.05
N GLY A 45 20.17 -17.55 0.13
CA GLY A 45 19.22 -16.51 -0.26
C GLY A 45 18.89 -16.50 -1.75
N GLU A 46 18.00 -15.59 -2.15
CA GLU A 46 17.61 -15.44 -3.55
C GLU A 46 18.50 -14.45 -4.29
N VAL A 47 18.84 -14.75 -5.54
CA VAL A 47 19.67 -13.89 -6.40
C VAL A 47 18.95 -13.59 -7.71
N ARG A 48 18.61 -12.31 -7.91
CA ARG A 48 17.76 -11.83 -9.01
C ARG A 48 18.50 -10.81 -9.87
N PHE A 49 18.89 -11.23 -11.06
CA PHE A 49 19.61 -10.41 -12.06
C PHE A 49 18.82 -10.29 -13.38
N ASP A 50 17.67 -10.97 -13.48
CA ASP A 50 16.80 -10.83 -14.63
C ASP A 50 16.19 -9.42 -14.69
N PRO A 51 15.73 -8.95 -15.87
CA PRO A 51 15.16 -7.63 -16.02
C PRO A 51 13.96 -7.36 -15.08
N GLY A 52 13.22 -8.38 -14.67
CA GLY A 52 12.13 -8.21 -13.72
C GLY A 52 12.57 -8.05 -12.28
N GLY A 53 13.52 -8.86 -11.83
CA GLY A 53 14.18 -8.64 -10.54
C GLY A 53 14.74 -7.23 -10.44
N ARG A 54 15.49 -6.77 -11.44
CA ARG A 54 16.10 -5.43 -11.43
C ARG A 54 15.07 -4.29 -11.48
N ALA A 55 14.03 -4.43 -12.29
CA ALA A 55 12.95 -3.45 -12.41
C ALA A 55 12.21 -3.20 -11.08
N LEU A 56 11.96 -4.25 -10.29
CA LEU A 56 11.24 -4.13 -9.00
C LEU A 56 11.97 -3.23 -7.99
N TYR A 57 13.30 -3.20 -8.06
CA TYR A 57 14.18 -2.48 -7.13
C TYR A 57 14.80 -1.21 -7.73
N ALA A 58 14.46 -0.85 -8.98
CA ALA A 58 15.00 0.34 -9.64
C ALA A 58 14.48 1.67 -9.07
N ASN A 59 13.41 1.62 -8.28
CA ASN A 59 12.73 2.79 -7.70
C ASN A 59 12.55 2.58 -6.19
N ASP A 60 12.52 3.65 -5.42
CA ASP A 60 12.00 3.72 -4.04
C ASP A 60 10.71 4.55 -4.03
N ALA A 61 10.50 5.41 -3.03
CA ALA A 61 9.37 6.34 -2.98
C ALA A 61 9.75 7.78 -3.38
N SER A 62 11.01 8.00 -3.77
CA SER A 62 11.52 9.29 -4.23
C SER A 62 11.23 9.55 -5.71
N ILE A 63 11.65 10.72 -6.18
CA ILE A 63 11.64 11.11 -7.59
C ILE A 63 12.71 10.42 -8.45
N TYR A 64 13.56 9.56 -7.86
CA TYR A 64 14.70 8.95 -8.54
C TYR A 64 14.45 7.52 -9.01
N ARG A 65 15.17 7.15 -10.08
CA ARG A 65 15.24 5.80 -10.61
C ARG A 65 16.67 5.45 -10.98
N GLN A 66 17.17 4.35 -10.42
CA GLN A 66 18.48 3.81 -10.76
C GLN A 66 18.40 2.29 -10.84
N VAL A 67 18.80 1.73 -11.98
CA VAL A 67 18.65 0.29 -12.20
C VAL A 67 19.77 -0.46 -11.51
N PRO A 68 19.47 -1.37 -10.55
CA PRO A 68 20.49 -2.11 -9.84
C PRO A 68 21.28 -3.04 -10.77
N VAL A 69 22.49 -3.40 -10.36
CA VAL A 69 23.30 -4.45 -11.01
C VAL A 69 22.57 -5.78 -10.89
N GLY A 70 22.05 -6.07 -9.70
CA GLY A 70 21.25 -7.23 -9.35
C GLY A 70 20.76 -7.12 -7.91
N VAL A 71 20.07 -8.14 -7.43
CA VAL A 71 19.47 -8.16 -6.09
C VAL A 71 19.80 -9.47 -5.39
N VAL A 72 20.20 -9.38 -4.12
CA VAL A 72 20.35 -10.49 -3.18
C VAL A 72 19.31 -10.32 -2.08
N ILE A 73 18.57 -11.39 -1.78
CA ILE A 73 17.61 -11.44 -0.67
C ILE A 73 18.13 -12.47 0.33
N PRO A 74 19.00 -12.07 1.28
CA PRO A 74 19.68 -12.99 2.19
C PRO A 74 18.70 -13.63 3.16
N ARG A 75 18.93 -14.89 3.54
CA ARG A 75 18.16 -15.61 4.57
C ARG A 75 18.74 -15.43 5.97
N HIS A 76 20.05 -15.26 6.06
CA HIS A 76 20.80 -15.10 7.31
C HIS A 76 22.07 -14.28 7.07
N GLU A 77 22.78 -13.96 8.14
CA GLU A 77 24.01 -13.15 8.10
C GLU A 77 25.12 -13.75 7.24
N ASP A 78 25.30 -15.09 7.24
CA ASP A 78 26.34 -15.71 6.39
C ASP A 78 26.08 -15.48 4.90
N ASP A 79 24.83 -15.36 4.46
CA ASP A 79 24.51 -14.99 3.07
C ASP A 79 25.00 -13.57 2.76
N VAL A 80 24.94 -12.66 3.74
CA VAL A 80 25.42 -11.27 3.59
C VAL A 80 26.94 -11.28 3.42
N ALA A 81 27.65 -11.99 4.30
CA ALA A 81 29.10 -12.12 4.25
C ALA A 81 29.57 -12.76 2.93
N ALA A 82 28.97 -13.89 2.54
CA ALA A 82 29.31 -14.58 1.30
C ALA A 82 29.01 -13.73 0.05
N ALA A 83 27.89 -13.00 0.04
CA ALA A 83 27.58 -12.09 -1.07
C ALA A 83 28.53 -10.88 -1.12
N LEU A 84 28.94 -10.32 0.02
CA LEU A 84 29.96 -9.26 0.06
C LEU A 84 31.29 -9.73 -0.50
N GLU A 85 31.74 -10.94 -0.13
CA GLU A 85 32.97 -11.54 -0.66
C GLU A 85 32.93 -11.65 -2.20
N VAL A 86 31.83 -12.18 -2.74
CA VAL A 86 31.63 -12.28 -4.18
C VAL A 86 31.56 -10.90 -4.82
N CYS A 87 30.76 -9.95 -4.28
CA CYS A 87 30.67 -8.60 -4.81
C CYS A 87 32.04 -7.91 -4.87
N ARG A 88 32.87 -8.07 -3.83
CA ARG A 88 34.23 -7.55 -3.78
C ARG A 88 35.13 -8.15 -4.86
N ALA A 89 35.04 -9.46 -5.10
CA ALA A 89 35.81 -10.12 -6.16
C ALA A 89 35.49 -9.59 -7.58
N TYR A 90 34.31 -9.00 -7.76
CA TYR A 90 33.87 -8.35 -8.99
C TYR A 90 33.92 -6.82 -8.92
N GLU A 91 34.45 -6.25 -7.83
CA GLU A 91 34.40 -4.81 -7.52
C GLU A 91 33.00 -4.18 -7.65
N ALA A 92 31.96 -4.98 -7.43
CA ALA A 92 30.58 -4.57 -7.56
C ALA A 92 30.16 -3.71 -6.35
N PRO A 93 29.59 -2.51 -6.56
CA PRO A 93 29.01 -1.72 -5.49
C PRO A 93 27.84 -2.45 -4.83
N VAL A 94 27.56 -2.15 -3.56
CA VAL A 94 26.48 -2.75 -2.77
C VAL A 94 25.60 -1.70 -2.11
N LEU A 95 24.34 -2.03 -1.87
CA LEU A 95 23.37 -1.19 -1.19
C LEU A 95 22.50 -2.05 -0.26
N GLY A 96 22.46 -1.72 1.03
CA GLY A 96 21.48 -2.27 1.97
C GLY A 96 20.11 -1.63 1.77
N ARG A 97 19.05 -2.45 1.75
CA ARG A 97 17.69 -1.96 1.53
C ARG A 97 16.67 -2.69 2.41
N GLY A 98 15.81 -1.90 3.04
CA GLY A 98 14.58 -2.36 3.69
C GLY A 98 13.41 -2.48 2.72
N CYS A 99 12.23 -1.99 3.10
CA CYS A 99 11.06 -1.96 2.22
C CYS A 99 11.15 -0.91 1.08
N GLY A 100 12.18 -0.06 1.06
CA GLY A 100 12.40 0.97 0.05
C GLY A 100 11.28 2.01 0.01
N THR A 101 10.98 2.57 1.18
CA THR A 101 9.99 3.65 1.40
C THR A 101 10.65 5.03 1.54
N GLY A 102 11.98 5.13 1.37
CA GLY A 102 12.71 6.40 1.44
C GLY A 102 12.35 7.36 0.31
N LEU A 103 12.45 8.66 0.61
CA LEU A 103 11.99 9.77 -0.24
C LEU A 103 13.15 10.59 -0.84
N ALA A 104 14.40 10.32 -0.46
CA ALA A 104 15.57 11.11 -0.88
C ALA A 104 16.45 10.39 -1.93
N GLY A 105 16.02 9.23 -2.42
CA GLY A 105 16.77 8.41 -3.38
C GLY A 105 17.92 7.61 -2.76
N GLN A 106 17.94 7.46 -1.43
CA GLN A 106 18.97 6.71 -0.71
C GLN A 106 18.83 5.19 -0.87
N SER A 107 17.64 4.71 -1.25
CA SER A 107 17.32 3.29 -1.38
C SER A 107 17.43 2.78 -2.83
N VAL A 108 17.96 3.57 -3.76
CA VAL A 108 18.16 3.21 -5.17
C VAL A 108 19.59 3.53 -5.63
N ASN A 109 20.20 2.59 -6.37
CA ASN A 109 21.54 2.76 -6.91
C ASN A 109 21.85 1.72 -8.00
N ALA A 110 22.84 2.00 -8.84
CA ALA A 110 23.46 1.02 -9.74
C ALA A 110 24.43 0.09 -8.96
N ALA A 111 23.87 -0.68 -8.02
CA ALA A 111 24.58 -1.56 -7.10
C ALA A 111 23.93 -2.95 -7.03
N VAL A 112 24.60 -3.92 -6.39
CA VAL A 112 23.94 -5.14 -5.91
C VAL A 112 23.15 -4.79 -4.66
N VAL A 113 21.82 -4.87 -4.75
CA VAL A 113 20.91 -4.52 -3.65
C VAL A 113 20.71 -5.70 -2.72
N PHE A 114 20.89 -5.50 -1.43
CA PHE A 114 20.61 -6.47 -0.36
C PHE A 114 19.24 -6.14 0.27
N ASP A 115 18.21 -6.93 -0.03
CA ASP A 115 16.86 -6.75 0.53
C ASP A 115 16.67 -7.63 1.77
N PHE A 116 16.68 -7.00 2.94
CA PHE A 116 16.53 -7.69 4.23
C PHE A 116 15.08 -7.99 4.62
N SER A 117 14.10 -7.39 3.93
CA SER A 117 12.72 -7.32 4.40
C SER A 117 11.95 -8.65 4.36
N LYS A 118 12.40 -9.61 3.54
CA LYS A 118 11.67 -10.87 3.32
C LYS A 118 12.01 -11.96 4.34
N TYR A 119 13.29 -12.18 4.62
CA TYR A 119 13.76 -13.32 5.44
C TYR A 119 14.46 -12.89 6.73
N MET A 120 15.28 -11.83 6.71
CA MET A 120 15.98 -11.33 7.90
C MET A 120 15.11 -10.35 8.69
N ASN A 121 13.93 -10.82 9.14
CA ASN A 121 12.89 -9.98 9.76
C ASN A 121 12.39 -10.51 11.12
N ARG A 122 13.29 -11.13 11.90
CA ARG A 122 12.98 -11.67 13.23
C ARG A 122 13.38 -10.73 14.36
N ILE A 123 12.54 -10.68 15.39
CA ILE A 123 12.93 -10.23 16.73
C ILE A 123 13.70 -11.40 17.35
N LEU A 124 15.00 -11.20 17.59
CA LEU A 124 15.91 -12.24 18.08
C LEU A 124 15.80 -12.40 19.60
N GLU A 125 15.57 -11.30 20.31
CA GLU A 125 15.41 -11.24 21.76
C GLU A 125 14.52 -10.05 22.14
N LEU A 126 13.70 -10.23 23.17
CA LEU A 126 12.89 -9.18 23.80
C LEU A 126 13.03 -9.32 25.32
N ASP A 127 13.62 -8.31 25.96
CA ASP A 127 13.78 -8.23 27.40
C ASP A 127 12.93 -7.09 27.96
N PRO A 128 11.71 -7.39 28.46
CA PRO A 128 10.84 -6.38 29.06
C PRO A 128 11.40 -5.76 30.35
N HIS A 129 12.24 -6.48 31.09
CA HIS A 129 12.81 -6.00 32.36
C HIS A 129 13.93 -4.99 32.11
N GLY A 130 14.88 -5.34 31.23
CA GLY A 130 15.91 -4.43 30.75
C GLY A 130 15.41 -3.38 29.76
N ARG A 131 14.15 -3.51 29.29
CA ARG A 131 13.53 -2.66 28.26
C ARG A 131 14.37 -2.58 26.99
N THR A 132 14.78 -3.73 26.49
CA THR A 132 15.56 -3.84 25.24
C THR A 132 15.01 -4.90 24.31
N ALA A 133 15.33 -4.78 23.03
CA ALA A 133 15.09 -5.82 22.05
C ALA A 133 16.28 -5.94 21.09
N ARG A 134 16.65 -7.17 20.73
CA ARG A 134 17.61 -7.44 19.65
C ARG A 134 16.85 -7.85 18.41
N VAL A 135 17.05 -7.15 17.30
CA VAL A 135 16.24 -7.29 16.08
C VAL A 135 17.10 -7.40 14.82
N GLN A 136 16.60 -8.16 13.84
CA GLN A 136 17.16 -8.16 12.49
C GLN A 136 16.71 -6.92 11.69
N PRO A 137 17.48 -6.45 10.70
CA PRO A 137 17.22 -5.21 9.96
C PRO A 137 15.89 -5.20 9.20
N GLY A 138 15.35 -6.36 8.83
CA GLY A 138 14.09 -6.50 8.10
C GLY A 138 12.83 -6.49 8.97
N VAL A 139 12.96 -6.40 10.31
CA VAL A 139 11.80 -6.31 11.22
C VAL A 139 11.00 -5.05 10.89
N ILE A 140 9.68 -5.19 10.71
CA ILE A 140 8.76 -4.06 10.52
C ILE A 140 8.54 -3.35 11.86
N CYS A 141 8.52 -2.02 11.88
CA CYS A 141 8.41 -1.25 13.13
C CYS A 141 7.23 -1.73 14.01
N ASP A 142 6.04 -1.85 13.42
CA ASP A 142 4.86 -2.30 14.17
C ASP A 142 4.97 -3.70 14.74
N ARG A 143 5.74 -4.61 14.12
CA ARG A 143 5.94 -5.93 14.71
C ARG A 143 6.70 -5.87 16.03
N LEU A 144 7.66 -4.94 16.14
CA LEU A 144 8.36 -4.71 17.39
C LEU A 144 7.45 -4.02 18.41
N ARG A 145 6.70 -3.00 17.98
CA ARG A 145 5.75 -2.28 18.86
C ARG A 145 4.65 -3.21 19.38
N GLU A 146 4.03 -4.02 18.54
CA GLU A 146 3.03 -5.02 18.91
C GLU A 146 3.58 -6.07 19.91
N ALA A 147 4.83 -6.49 19.72
CA ALA A 147 5.48 -7.44 20.63
C ALA A 147 5.81 -6.81 21.99
N ALA A 148 6.35 -5.59 21.99
CA ALA A 148 6.67 -4.82 23.20
C ALA A 148 5.41 -4.38 23.96
N GLY A 149 4.33 -4.03 23.24
CA GLY A 149 3.08 -3.53 23.81
C GLY A 149 2.38 -4.51 24.75
N ARG A 150 2.60 -5.82 24.56
CA ARG A 150 2.15 -6.87 25.50
C ARG A 150 2.73 -6.73 26.91
N HIS A 151 3.78 -5.92 27.05
CA HIS A 151 4.47 -5.63 28.30
C HIS A 151 4.37 -4.15 28.71
N GLY A 152 3.47 -3.37 28.09
CA GLY A 152 3.34 -1.93 28.35
C GLY A 152 4.54 -1.11 27.86
N LEU A 153 5.25 -1.61 26.84
CA LEU A 153 6.42 -0.98 26.25
C LEU A 153 6.21 -0.69 24.76
N THR A 154 6.95 0.26 24.21
CA THR A 154 6.95 0.60 22.79
C THR A 154 8.36 0.91 22.30
N PHE A 155 8.60 0.70 21.00
CA PHE A 155 9.71 1.35 20.31
C PHE A 155 9.19 2.68 19.78
N ALA A 156 9.63 3.78 20.40
CA ALA A 156 8.94 5.06 20.26
C ALA A 156 9.05 5.73 18.88
N PRO A 157 10.16 5.65 18.12
CA PRO A 157 10.19 6.18 16.77
C PRO A 157 9.14 5.49 15.88
N ASP A 158 8.20 6.27 15.36
CA ASP A 158 7.08 5.76 14.58
C ASP A 158 6.80 6.57 13.31
N PRO A 159 7.61 6.38 12.26
CA PRO A 159 7.45 7.11 11.01
C PRO A 159 6.05 6.88 10.43
N ALA A 160 5.56 7.76 9.55
CA ALA A 160 4.26 7.56 8.87
C ALA A 160 4.14 6.26 8.03
N THR A 161 5.22 5.50 7.94
CA THR A 161 5.28 4.18 7.31
C THR A 161 5.53 3.05 8.31
N HIS A 162 5.31 3.23 9.62
CA HIS A 162 5.63 2.28 10.69
C HIS A 162 5.04 0.87 10.49
N ASP A 163 3.88 0.78 9.85
CA ASP A 163 3.20 -0.48 9.48
C ASP A 163 3.91 -1.29 8.38
N ARG A 164 4.96 -0.74 7.77
CA ARG A 164 5.66 -1.32 6.61
C ARG A 164 7.13 -0.96 6.46
N CYS A 165 7.66 0.05 7.14
CA CYS A 165 9.09 0.35 7.15
C CYS A 165 9.83 -0.63 8.06
N THR A 166 11.11 -0.84 7.77
CA THR A 166 11.93 -1.80 8.52
C THR A 166 12.89 -1.08 9.45
N LEU A 167 13.20 -1.67 10.61
CA LEU A 167 14.15 -1.14 11.60
C LEU A 167 15.52 -0.80 10.97
N GLY A 168 16.05 -1.63 10.08
CA GLY A 168 17.30 -1.33 9.36
C GLY A 168 17.19 -0.12 8.42
N GLY A 169 16.00 0.16 7.88
CA GLY A 169 15.74 1.35 7.09
C GLY A 169 15.65 2.60 7.97
N MET A 170 15.02 2.47 9.13
CA MET A 170 14.96 3.54 10.14
C MET A 170 16.34 3.88 10.68
N ILE A 171 17.18 2.88 10.95
CA ILE A 171 18.59 3.06 11.33
C ILE A 171 19.35 3.74 10.19
N GLY A 172 19.17 3.29 8.95
CA GLY A 172 19.83 3.87 7.79
C GLY A 172 19.50 5.35 7.57
N ASN A 173 18.26 5.77 7.87
CA ASN A 173 17.78 7.14 7.68
C ASN A 173 17.80 8.00 8.96
N ASN A 174 18.11 7.42 10.12
CA ASN A 174 17.87 8.04 11.42
C ASN A 174 16.41 8.55 11.61
N SER A 175 15.43 7.73 11.23
CA SER A 175 14.02 8.16 11.16
C SER A 175 13.39 8.51 12.52
N CYS A 176 12.32 9.29 12.46
CA CYS A 176 11.55 9.79 13.60
C CYS A 176 10.07 9.37 13.47
N GLY A 177 9.15 10.12 14.06
CA GLY A 177 7.72 9.86 13.98
C GLY A 177 6.91 10.81 14.86
N THR A 178 5.59 10.64 14.83
CA THR A 178 4.65 11.46 15.63
C THR A 178 5.05 11.54 17.10
N HIS A 179 5.53 10.43 17.68
CA HIS A 179 5.85 10.34 19.10
C HIS A 179 7.30 10.67 19.45
N SER A 180 8.07 11.30 18.56
CA SER A 180 9.46 11.64 18.90
C SER A 180 9.58 12.74 19.97
N VAL A 181 8.48 13.36 20.43
CA VAL A 181 8.51 14.31 21.56
C VAL A 181 8.81 13.52 22.83
N MET A 182 8.20 12.35 22.95
CA MET A 182 8.49 11.35 23.98
C MET A 182 9.78 10.56 23.68
N GLY A 183 9.91 10.09 22.44
CA GLY A 183 10.85 9.02 22.10
C GLY A 183 12.19 9.43 21.50
N GLY A 184 12.34 10.68 21.05
CA GLY A 184 13.46 11.10 20.22
C GLY A 184 13.52 10.38 18.86
N LYS A 185 14.70 10.41 18.24
CA LYS A 185 14.98 9.83 16.92
C LYS A 185 15.35 8.35 17.03
N THR A 186 15.53 7.67 15.91
CA THR A 186 16.06 6.30 15.90
C THR A 186 17.43 6.21 16.59
N VAL A 187 18.35 7.15 16.34
CA VAL A 187 19.69 7.18 16.99
C VAL A 187 19.61 7.23 18.52
N ASP A 188 18.59 7.87 19.07
CA ASP A 188 18.39 8.01 20.51
C ASP A 188 17.95 6.68 21.16
N ASN A 189 17.52 5.70 20.36
CA ASN A 189 17.02 4.41 20.81
C ASN A 189 17.90 3.22 20.38
N VAL A 190 18.99 3.45 19.66
CA VAL A 190 19.97 2.41 19.33
C VAL A 190 20.99 2.28 20.46
N ILE A 191 21.23 1.05 20.92
CA ILE A 191 22.22 0.71 21.95
C ILE A 191 23.49 0.16 21.31
N SER A 192 23.33 -0.80 20.39
CA SER A 192 24.45 -1.42 19.66
C SER A 192 24.02 -1.90 18.29
N LEU A 193 24.97 -1.98 17.36
CA LEU A 193 24.75 -2.52 16.02
C LEU A 193 25.74 -3.66 15.74
N GLU A 194 25.26 -4.71 15.07
CA GLU A 194 26.11 -5.73 14.43
C GLU A 194 26.21 -5.37 12.93
N VAL A 195 27.41 -5.04 12.46
CA VAL A 195 27.62 -4.43 11.13
C VAL A 195 28.72 -5.11 10.33
N MET A 196 28.55 -5.13 9.01
CA MET A 196 29.55 -5.64 8.06
C MET A 196 30.02 -4.54 7.11
N THR A 197 31.32 -4.38 6.96
CA THR A 197 31.97 -3.50 5.98
C THR A 197 32.12 -4.18 4.61
N TYR A 198 32.50 -3.41 3.58
CA TYR A 198 32.67 -3.97 2.22
C TYR A 198 33.75 -5.05 2.12
N ASP A 199 34.79 -4.94 2.95
CA ASP A 199 35.84 -5.95 3.05
C ASP A 199 35.43 -7.23 3.83
N GLY A 200 34.18 -7.30 4.29
CA GLY A 200 33.63 -8.45 5.00
C GLY A 200 33.96 -8.47 6.49
N THR A 201 34.56 -7.42 7.05
CA THR A 201 34.80 -7.32 8.49
C THR A 201 33.47 -7.21 9.23
N HIS A 202 33.23 -8.14 10.16
CA HIS A 202 32.06 -8.14 11.03
C HIS A 202 32.43 -7.60 12.41
N ILE A 203 31.75 -6.55 12.87
CA ILE A 203 31.99 -5.93 14.17
C ILE A 203 30.67 -5.60 14.88
N THR A 204 30.69 -5.75 16.21
CA THR A 204 29.64 -5.20 17.08
C THR A 204 30.12 -3.85 17.62
N VAL A 205 29.32 -2.81 17.39
CA VAL A 205 29.65 -1.43 17.75
C VAL A 205 28.61 -0.84 18.70
N GLY A 206 29.05 0.11 19.52
CA GLY A 206 28.27 0.82 20.54
C GLY A 206 29.18 1.79 21.29
N VAL A 207 28.73 2.25 22.46
CA VAL A 207 29.55 3.02 23.40
C VAL A 207 30.86 2.26 23.68
N THR A 208 31.98 2.95 23.49
CA THR A 208 33.32 2.37 23.67
C THR A 208 34.14 3.26 24.60
N ASP A 209 34.13 2.92 25.89
CA ASP A 209 34.96 3.61 26.89
C ASP A 209 36.46 3.39 26.65
N ASP A 210 37.31 4.15 27.36
CA ASP A 210 38.76 4.12 27.18
C ASP A 210 39.37 2.72 27.43
N VAL A 211 38.77 1.92 28.33
CA VAL A 211 39.22 0.56 28.63
C VAL A 211 38.94 -0.35 27.44
N ARG A 212 37.70 -0.36 26.95
CA ARG A 212 37.31 -1.17 25.80
C ARG A 212 38.00 -0.71 24.53
N LEU A 213 38.23 0.59 24.38
CA LEU A 213 39.02 1.15 23.29
C LEU A 213 40.46 0.63 23.32
N GLY A 214 41.11 0.65 24.48
CA GLY A 214 42.45 0.08 24.66
C GLY A 214 42.50 -1.40 24.28
N GLN A 215 41.52 -2.19 24.74
CA GLN A 215 41.39 -3.61 24.38
C GLN A 215 41.24 -3.82 22.87
N VAL A 216 40.41 -3.01 22.20
CA VAL A 216 40.22 -3.09 20.74
C VAL A 216 41.52 -2.76 20.00
N LEU A 217 42.25 -1.74 20.43
CA LEU A 217 43.52 -1.35 19.81
C LEU A 217 44.62 -2.39 20.02
N GLU A 218 44.71 -2.97 21.23
CA GLU A 218 45.68 -4.03 21.56
C GLU A 218 45.41 -5.34 20.82
N ALA A 219 44.13 -5.69 20.62
CA ALA A 219 43.74 -6.89 19.88
C ALA A 219 44.19 -6.87 18.40
N GLY A 220 44.41 -5.68 17.82
CA GLY A 220 44.88 -5.50 16.46
C GLY A 220 43.85 -5.88 15.38
N GLY A 221 44.31 -5.98 14.14
CA GLY A 221 43.47 -6.32 12.98
C GLY A 221 42.58 -5.17 12.49
N ARG A 222 41.65 -5.49 11.59
CA ARG A 222 40.88 -4.49 10.85
C ARG A 222 39.97 -3.64 11.75
N GLN A 223 39.42 -4.22 12.82
CA GLN A 223 38.65 -3.46 13.80
C GLN A 223 39.52 -2.42 14.52
N ALA A 224 40.72 -2.79 14.98
CA ALA A 224 41.65 -1.85 15.59
C ALA A 224 42.04 -0.70 14.65
N GLU A 225 42.25 -1.00 13.36
CA GLU A 225 42.54 0.02 12.34
C GLU A 225 41.41 1.03 12.18
N ILE A 226 40.16 0.55 12.13
CA ILE A 226 38.96 1.39 12.05
C ILE A 226 38.89 2.32 13.26
N TYR A 227 38.97 1.75 14.48
CA TYR A 227 38.91 2.54 15.71
C TYR A 227 40.06 3.55 15.79
N ALA A 228 41.29 3.16 15.47
CA ALA A 228 42.44 4.06 15.46
C ALA A 228 42.28 5.21 14.45
N ALA A 229 41.69 4.94 13.28
CA ALA A 229 41.41 5.97 12.28
C ALA A 229 40.30 6.94 12.72
N LEU A 230 39.24 6.42 13.34
CA LEU A 230 38.17 7.22 13.91
C LEU A 230 38.64 8.12 15.06
N LEU A 231 39.57 7.64 15.91
CA LEU A 231 40.19 8.47 16.94
C LEU A 231 40.96 9.64 16.33
N ARG A 232 41.79 9.39 15.31
CA ARG A 232 42.52 10.44 14.61
C ARG A 232 41.58 11.44 13.95
N LEU A 233 40.49 10.96 13.35
CA LEU A 233 39.46 11.81 12.73
C LEU A 233 38.79 12.68 13.79
N ARG A 234 38.30 12.07 14.88
CA ARG A 234 37.71 12.77 16.02
C ARG A 234 38.65 13.84 16.54
N ASP A 235 39.89 13.49 16.87
CA ASP A 235 40.85 14.42 17.48
C ASP A 235 41.20 15.59 16.55
N ARG A 236 41.27 15.33 15.24
CA ARG A 236 41.49 16.37 14.24
C ARG A 236 40.31 17.34 14.15
N TYR A 237 39.08 16.81 14.12
CA TYR A 237 37.88 17.60 13.83
C TYR A 237 37.07 18.00 15.07
N ALA A 238 37.50 17.64 16.29
CA ALA A 238 36.71 17.84 17.50
C ALA A 238 36.28 19.29 17.73
N GLY A 239 37.16 20.26 17.42
CA GLY A 239 36.81 21.69 17.49
C GLY A 239 35.72 22.06 16.49
N ALA A 240 35.92 21.72 15.21
CA ALA A 240 34.96 21.98 14.14
C ALA A 240 33.60 21.30 14.39
N ILE A 241 33.59 20.08 14.94
CA ILE A 241 32.36 19.36 15.28
C ILE A 241 31.58 20.11 16.37
N ARG A 242 32.26 20.52 17.46
CA ARG A 242 31.62 21.26 18.56
C ARG A 242 31.06 22.62 18.12
N GLU A 243 31.71 23.27 17.17
CA GLU A 243 31.29 24.59 16.68
C GLU A 243 30.25 24.51 15.55
N GLY A 244 30.37 23.51 14.66
CA GLY A 244 29.63 23.46 13.40
C GLY A 244 28.39 22.57 13.38
N TYR A 245 28.18 21.73 14.40
CA TYR A 245 26.97 20.92 14.49
C TYR A 245 25.84 21.70 15.16
N PRO A 246 24.67 21.86 14.52
CA PRO A 246 23.54 22.54 15.13
C PRO A 246 22.90 21.65 16.21
N ASP A 247 22.59 22.26 17.35
CA ASP A 247 21.85 21.61 18.43
C ASP A 247 20.35 21.67 18.14
N LEU A 248 19.82 20.61 17.54
CA LEU A 248 18.42 20.50 17.12
C LEU A 248 17.80 19.20 17.63
N PRO A 249 16.52 19.22 18.06
CA PRO A 249 15.82 17.98 18.43
C PRO A 249 15.84 16.94 17.29
N ARG A 250 15.64 17.42 16.06
CA ARG A 250 15.66 16.61 14.83
C ARG A 250 16.75 17.05 13.84
N ARG A 251 18.01 16.71 14.13
CA ARG A 251 19.10 16.72 13.14
C ARG A 251 19.32 15.31 12.58
N VAL A 252 19.09 15.15 11.27
CA VAL A 252 19.38 13.90 10.54
C VAL A 252 20.43 14.10 9.44
N SER A 253 20.62 15.34 8.96
CA SER A 253 21.61 15.63 7.94
C SER A 253 23.05 15.35 8.38
N GLY A 254 23.84 14.78 7.48
CA GLY A 254 25.24 14.40 7.66
C GLY A 254 25.43 13.14 8.52
N TYR A 255 26.68 12.75 8.73
CA TYR A 255 27.00 11.70 9.71
C TYR A 255 27.01 12.26 11.13
N ASN A 256 26.71 11.44 12.14
CA ASN A 256 26.73 11.85 13.54
C ASN A 256 28.16 11.78 14.12
N LEU A 257 29.09 12.58 13.59
CA LEU A 257 30.47 12.60 14.09
C LEU A 257 30.58 13.17 15.52
N ASP A 258 29.59 13.95 15.94
CA ASP A 258 29.40 14.43 17.31
C ASP A 258 29.31 13.29 18.33
N ASP A 259 28.74 12.14 17.97
CA ASP A 259 28.67 10.97 18.85
C ASP A 259 30.05 10.30 19.07
N LEU A 260 31.06 10.61 18.26
CA LEU A 260 32.44 10.14 18.49
C LEU A 260 33.17 10.97 19.55
N LEU A 261 32.66 12.13 19.96
CA LEU A 261 33.33 12.98 20.93
C LEU A 261 33.44 12.29 22.30
N PRO A 262 34.54 12.52 23.07
CA PRO A 262 34.72 11.87 24.37
C PRO A 262 33.57 12.15 25.36
N GLU A 263 33.04 13.38 25.37
CA GLU A 263 31.89 13.77 26.18
C GLU A 263 30.58 13.06 25.80
N ARG A 264 30.53 12.39 24.64
CA ARG A 264 29.42 11.54 24.20
C ARG A 264 29.73 10.04 24.33
N GLY A 265 30.89 9.67 24.88
CA GLY A 265 31.28 8.28 25.18
C GLY A 265 31.84 7.48 24.00
N PHE A 266 32.25 8.14 22.91
CA PHE A 266 32.70 7.49 21.67
C PHE A 266 31.70 6.41 21.21
N ASP A 267 30.48 6.82 20.90
CA ASP A 267 29.39 5.92 20.52
C ASP A 267 29.40 5.65 19.02
N LEU A 268 30.08 4.56 18.63
CA LEU A 268 30.20 4.21 17.22
C LEU A 268 28.88 3.67 16.63
N ALA A 269 27.97 3.11 17.44
CA ALA A 269 26.67 2.71 16.93
C ALA A 269 25.91 3.95 16.44
N LYS A 270 25.85 4.99 17.25
CA LYS A 270 25.14 6.24 16.92
C LYS A 270 25.77 7.00 15.76
N ALA A 271 27.10 7.04 15.68
CA ALA A 271 27.83 7.62 14.55
C ALA A 271 27.49 6.95 13.21
N LEU A 272 27.10 5.67 13.21
CA LEU A 272 26.70 4.91 12.01
C LEU A 272 25.19 4.98 11.70
N VAL A 273 24.34 5.40 12.65
CA VAL A 273 22.93 5.68 12.39
C VAL A 273 22.83 6.89 11.44
N GLY A 274 21.95 6.82 10.43
CA GLY A 274 21.87 7.86 9.39
C GLY A 274 22.91 7.71 8.29
N SER A 275 23.76 6.67 8.31
CA SER A 275 24.78 6.47 7.27
C SER A 275 24.22 6.00 5.93
N GLU A 276 22.93 5.70 5.81
CA GLU A 276 22.27 5.32 4.55
C GLU A 276 22.94 4.16 3.78
N SER A 277 23.50 3.19 4.51
CA SER A 277 24.30 2.08 3.92
C SER A 277 25.54 2.53 3.13
N THR A 278 26.05 3.73 3.37
CA THR A 278 27.25 4.26 2.71
C THR A 278 28.55 3.83 3.39
N CYS A 279 28.47 3.34 4.63
CA CYS A 279 29.63 2.88 5.42
C CYS A 279 29.58 1.39 5.74
N VAL A 280 28.39 0.86 6.07
CA VAL A 280 28.22 -0.53 6.52
C VAL A 280 26.86 -1.10 6.12
N LEU A 281 26.74 -2.43 6.15
CA LEU A 281 25.45 -3.15 6.20
C LEU A 281 25.15 -3.56 7.64
N VAL A 282 23.96 -3.22 8.14
CA VAL A 282 23.49 -3.64 9.47
C VAL A 282 22.87 -5.03 9.36
N THR A 283 23.27 -5.96 10.23
CA THR A 283 22.77 -7.35 10.26
C THR A 283 21.96 -7.67 11.51
N ALA A 284 22.19 -6.95 12.62
CA ALA A 284 21.32 -6.89 13.78
C ALA A 284 21.48 -5.56 14.54
N ALA A 285 20.49 -5.21 15.36
CA ALA A 285 20.52 -4.05 16.22
C ALA A 285 19.92 -4.37 17.59
N THR A 286 20.54 -3.87 18.65
CA THR A 286 19.93 -3.83 19.99
C THR A 286 19.36 -2.44 20.20
N VAL A 287 18.07 -2.37 20.49
CA VAL A 287 17.33 -1.12 20.68
C VAL A 287 16.71 -1.06 22.06
N ARG A 288 16.57 0.17 22.57
CA ARG A 288 15.84 0.49 23.79
C ARG A 288 14.34 0.55 23.52
N LEU A 289 13.56 0.13 24.52
CA LEU A 289 12.12 0.27 24.58
C LEU A 289 11.74 1.27 25.67
N LEU A 290 10.63 1.98 25.47
CA LEU A 290 10.12 2.99 26.39
C LEU A 290 8.76 2.55 26.93
N PRO A 291 8.37 2.96 28.15
CA PRO A 291 6.99 2.81 28.62
C PRO A 291 6.02 3.46 27.63
N ASP A 292 4.93 2.77 27.34
CA ASP A 292 3.83 3.29 26.52
C ASP A 292 2.69 3.76 27.44
N PRO A 293 2.36 5.06 27.50
CA PRO A 293 1.27 5.54 28.33
C PRO A 293 -0.06 4.89 27.90
N PRO A 294 -0.83 4.25 28.81
CA PRO A 294 -2.03 3.51 28.43
C PRO A 294 -3.27 4.39 28.14
N HIS A 295 -3.23 5.67 28.52
CA HIS A 295 -4.36 6.59 28.37
C HIS A 295 -3.90 7.90 27.74
N HIS A 296 -4.63 8.34 26.71
CA HIS A 296 -4.33 9.53 25.94
C HIS A 296 -5.52 10.49 25.91
N SER A 297 -5.22 11.78 25.79
CA SER A 297 -6.19 12.83 25.47
C SER A 297 -5.58 13.77 24.43
N LEU A 298 -6.42 14.27 23.52
CA LEU A 298 -5.97 15.11 22.41
C LEU A 298 -6.55 16.51 22.53
N LEU A 299 -5.69 17.52 22.40
CA LEU A 299 -6.05 18.91 22.21
C LEU A 299 -5.83 19.29 20.73
N VAL A 300 -6.90 19.67 20.03
CA VAL A 300 -6.83 20.18 18.65
C VAL A 300 -7.06 21.67 18.68
N ILE A 301 -6.18 22.44 18.06
CA ILE A 301 -6.24 23.91 18.08
C ILE A 301 -6.29 24.41 16.64
N GLY A 302 -7.37 25.09 16.27
CA GLY A 302 -7.55 25.73 14.98
C GLY A 302 -6.88 27.11 14.93
N TYR A 303 -6.07 27.34 13.90
CA TYR A 303 -5.37 28.60 13.64
C TYR A 303 -5.68 29.13 12.24
N GLN A 304 -5.41 30.41 11.99
CA GLN A 304 -5.61 31.02 10.67
C GLN A 304 -4.72 30.39 9.59
N ASP A 305 -3.48 30.03 9.92
CA ASP A 305 -2.53 29.39 9.02
C ASP A 305 -1.47 28.58 9.79
N ALA A 306 -0.70 27.77 9.05
CA ALA A 306 0.32 26.90 9.63
C ALA A 306 1.49 27.68 10.26
N ALA A 307 1.81 28.89 9.79
CA ALA A 307 2.87 29.70 10.39
C ALA A 307 2.47 30.19 11.79
N THR A 308 1.22 30.61 11.95
CA THR A 308 0.64 31.05 13.23
C THR A 308 0.49 29.88 14.20
N ALA A 309 0.16 28.68 13.69
CA ALA A 309 0.20 27.46 14.50
C ALA A 309 1.62 27.15 15.00
N ALA A 310 2.63 27.33 14.15
CA ALA A 310 4.04 27.13 14.51
C ALA A 310 4.56 28.13 15.55
N ASP A 311 4.13 29.40 15.52
CA ASP A 311 4.55 30.40 16.51
C ASP A 311 4.16 30.02 17.95
N HIS A 312 3.08 29.26 18.14
CA HIS A 312 2.59 28.84 19.47
C HIS A 312 3.17 27.51 19.94
N VAL A 313 3.95 26.80 19.11
CA VAL A 313 4.59 25.54 19.49
C VAL A 313 5.41 25.67 20.78
N PRO A 314 6.27 26.69 20.97
CA PRO A 314 7.07 26.82 22.20
C PRO A 314 6.24 26.93 23.49
N GLU A 315 5.00 27.40 23.44
CA GLU A 315 4.13 27.53 24.63
C GLU A 315 3.60 26.18 25.13
N LEU A 316 3.42 25.23 24.20
CA LEU A 316 2.96 23.88 24.50
C LEU A 316 4.12 22.94 24.83
N LEU A 317 5.28 23.16 24.20
CA LEU A 317 6.49 22.40 24.48
C LEU A 317 6.89 22.48 25.96
N GLY A 318 7.39 21.37 26.50
CA GLY A 318 7.74 21.25 27.93
C GLY A 318 6.55 21.02 28.87
N GLY A 319 5.32 20.90 28.33
CA GLY A 319 4.17 20.43 29.10
C GLY A 319 4.37 18.99 29.58
N GLU A 320 4.02 18.73 30.85
CA GLU A 320 4.04 17.38 31.41
C GLU A 320 3.12 16.45 30.60
N GLY A 321 3.60 15.24 30.32
CA GLY A 321 2.85 14.21 29.58
C GLY A 321 2.63 14.47 28.09
N LEU A 322 3.18 15.53 27.49
CA LEU A 322 3.10 15.74 26.03
C LEU A 322 3.88 14.64 25.28
N ILE A 323 3.19 13.87 24.44
CA ILE A 323 3.79 12.76 23.68
C ILE A 323 3.83 13.00 22.17
N GLY A 324 2.95 13.86 21.64
CA GLY A 324 2.88 14.23 20.23
C GLY A 324 2.46 15.69 20.03
N LEU A 325 3.03 16.37 19.03
CA LEU A 325 2.67 17.74 18.66
C LEU A 325 2.79 17.94 17.15
N GLU A 326 1.69 17.70 16.45
CA GLU A 326 1.60 17.62 14.99
C GLU A 326 0.80 18.77 14.39
N CYS A 327 1.03 19.11 13.13
CA CYS A 327 0.25 20.10 12.41
C CYS A 327 -0.12 19.63 11.00
N PHE A 328 -1.28 20.08 10.50
CA PHE A 328 -1.65 20.03 9.09
C PHE A 328 -2.52 21.23 8.70
N ASP A 329 -2.48 21.62 7.42
CA ASP A 329 -3.27 22.73 6.89
C ASP A 329 -4.54 22.30 6.14
N ALA A 330 -5.39 23.28 5.79
CA ALA A 330 -6.62 23.09 5.03
C ALA A 330 -6.40 22.51 3.62
N GLY A 331 -5.16 22.52 3.11
CA GLY A 331 -4.82 21.84 1.86
C GLY A 331 -5.03 20.32 1.96
N VAL A 332 -4.90 19.73 3.14
CA VAL A 332 -5.21 18.30 3.37
C VAL A 332 -6.70 18.03 3.17
N LEU A 333 -7.57 18.88 3.72
CA LEU A 333 -9.02 18.76 3.55
C LEU A 333 -9.42 18.99 2.09
N GLY A 334 -8.82 20.01 1.46
CA GLY A 334 -9.05 20.29 0.05
C GLY A 334 -8.63 19.15 -0.88
N ASN A 335 -7.61 18.37 -0.50
CA ASN A 335 -7.24 17.18 -1.24
C ASN A 335 -8.26 16.05 -1.05
N LEU A 336 -8.70 15.77 0.18
CA LEU A 336 -9.74 14.77 0.46
C LEU A 336 -11.02 15.05 -0.33
N ASP A 337 -11.52 16.29 -0.31
CA ASP A 337 -12.70 16.72 -1.06
C ASP A 337 -12.56 16.49 -2.57
N ARG A 338 -11.38 16.79 -3.14
CA ARG A 338 -11.10 16.54 -4.58
C ARG A 338 -11.06 15.05 -4.94
N HIS A 339 -10.78 14.18 -3.98
CA HIS A 339 -10.90 12.73 -4.15
C HIS A 339 -12.33 12.22 -3.88
N GLY A 340 -13.24 13.09 -3.42
CA GLY A 340 -14.58 12.71 -2.97
C GLY A 340 -14.56 11.88 -1.69
N GLU A 341 -13.50 12.01 -0.89
CA GLU A 341 -13.30 11.28 0.35
C GLU A 341 -13.72 12.15 1.53
N HIS A 342 -14.47 11.56 2.46
CA HIS A 342 -14.87 12.20 3.71
C HIS A 342 -14.48 11.29 4.88
N VAL A 343 -13.65 11.81 5.78
CA VAL A 343 -13.31 11.12 7.03
C VAL A 343 -14.02 11.81 8.20
N PRO A 344 -14.59 11.07 9.18
CA PRO A 344 -15.41 11.66 10.24
C PRO A 344 -14.74 12.80 11.01
N GLY A 345 -13.41 12.71 11.21
CA GLY A 345 -12.64 13.74 11.90
C GLY A 345 -12.66 15.11 11.22
N MET A 346 -13.05 15.22 9.94
CA MET A 346 -13.20 16.50 9.24
C MET A 346 -14.29 17.37 9.86
N ASP A 347 -15.41 16.75 10.27
CA ASP A 347 -16.54 17.45 10.88
C ASP A 347 -16.25 17.85 12.34
N GLU A 348 -15.22 17.24 12.93
CA GLU A 348 -14.83 17.44 14.32
C GLU A 348 -13.82 18.57 14.52
N LEU A 349 -13.19 19.08 13.46
CA LEU A 349 -12.14 20.10 13.60
C LEU A 349 -12.71 21.45 14.10
N PRO A 350 -12.03 22.14 15.03
CA PRO A 350 -12.40 23.50 15.41
C PRO A 350 -12.15 24.50 14.26
N ASP A 351 -12.74 25.69 14.36
CA ASP A 351 -12.57 26.76 13.37
C ASP A 351 -11.09 27.10 13.12
N GLY A 352 -10.67 27.05 11.86
CA GLY A 352 -9.30 27.34 11.44
C GLY A 352 -9.01 26.92 10.00
N SER A 353 -7.81 27.24 9.51
CA SER A 353 -7.24 26.75 8.25
C SER A 353 -5.94 25.97 8.45
N ALA A 354 -5.48 25.81 9.70
CA ALA A 354 -4.45 24.88 10.10
C ALA A 354 -4.73 24.40 11.52
N TRP A 355 -4.41 23.14 11.80
CA TRP A 355 -4.75 22.50 13.07
C TRP A 355 -3.50 21.92 13.73
N LEU A 356 -3.23 22.38 14.95
CA LEU A 356 -2.18 21.85 15.81
C LEU A 356 -2.79 20.80 16.75
N LEU A 357 -2.25 19.59 16.72
CA LEU A 357 -2.70 18.42 17.46
C LEU A 357 -1.68 18.14 18.56
N ALA A 358 -2.05 18.40 19.82
CA ALA A 358 -1.23 18.15 21.00
C ALA A 358 -1.79 16.95 21.78
N GLU A 359 -1.07 15.84 21.77
CA GLU A 359 -1.48 14.60 22.41
C GLU A 359 -0.74 14.40 23.74
N TYR A 360 -1.49 14.09 24.79
CA TYR A 360 -0.98 13.93 26.14
C TYR A 360 -1.23 12.51 26.63
N GLY A 361 -0.17 11.83 27.07
CA GLY A 361 -0.22 10.47 27.61
C GLY A 361 0.01 10.45 29.12
N ALA A 362 -0.76 9.62 29.83
CA ALA A 362 -0.68 9.49 31.28
C ALA A 362 -0.98 8.06 31.78
N GLY A 363 -0.81 7.84 33.09
CA GLY A 363 -1.11 6.55 33.73
C GLY A 363 -2.60 6.32 33.96
N SER A 364 -3.43 7.36 33.85
CA SER A 364 -4.90 7.27 33.96
C SER A 364 -5.59 8.28 33.04
N GLN A 365 -6.79 7.96 32.55
CA GLN A 365 -7.57 8.88 31.69
C GLN A 365 -7.83 10.24 32.36
N ARG A 366 -8.13 10.23 33.66
CA ARG A 366 -8.36 11.46 34.43
C ARG A 366 -7.15 12.39 34.44
N GLU A 367 -5.95 11.82 34.51
CA GLU A 367 -4.70 12.58 34.47
C GLU A 367 -4.44 13.14 33.07
N ALA A 368 -4.61 12.34 32.02
CA ALA A 368 -4.49 12.80 30.63
C ALA A 368 -5.46 13.97 30.32
N ASN A 369 -6.73 13.86 30.77
CA ASN A 369 -7.70 14.94 30.62
C ASN A 369 -7.28 16.22 31.36
N ALA A 370 -6.74 16.08 32.59
CA ALA A 370 -6.27 17.23 33.37
C ALA A 370 -5.08 17.95 32.69
N LEU A 371 -4.16 17.20 32.07
CA LEU A 371 -3.02 17.75 31.33
C LEU A 371 -3.48 18.55 30.10
N VAL A 372 -4.44 18.01 29.33
CA VAL A 372 -5.03 18.71 28.19
C VAL A 372 -5.77 19.97 28.62
N GLU A 373 -6.57 19.92 29.69
CA GLU A 373 -7.28 21.10 30.19
C GLU A 373 -6.30 22.19 30.65
N ALA A 374 -5.18 21.83 31.28
CA ALA A 374 -4.12 22.79 31.61
C ALA A 374 -3.44 23.38 30.35
N ALA A 375 -3.30 22.59 29.29
CA ALA A 375 -2.71 23.04 28.03
C ALA A 375 -3.58 24.05 27.26
N LYS A 376 -4.91 24.01 27.40
CA LYS A 376 -5.84 24.97 26.75
C LYS A 376 -5.58 26.42 27.11
N ALA A 377 -4.99 26.70 28.27
CA ALA A 377 -4.65 28.05 28.67
C ALA A 377 -3.47 28.65 27.89
N ARG A 378 -2.79 27.84 27.06
CA ARG A 378 -1.53 28.17 26.33
C ARG A 378 -1.70 28.07 24.81
N THR A 379 -2.90 28.32 24.31
CA THR A 379 -3.22 28.18 22.87
C THR A 379 -3.14 29.51 22.09
N GLY A 380 -2.83 30.60 22.78
CA GLY A 380 -2.83 31.95 22.21
C GLY A 380 -4.17 32.31 21.58
N ALA A 381 -4.14 32.80 20.33
CA ALA A 381 -5.33 33.16 19.56
C ALA A 381 -6.04 31.98 18.88
N GLY A 382 -5.56 30.75 19.08
CA GLY A 382 -6.14 29.55 18.49
C GLY A 382 -7.48 29.17 19.12
N THR A 383 -8.29 28.42 18.37
CA THR A 383 -9.58 27.89 18.83
C THR A 383 -9.41 26.44 19.29
N PRO A 384 -9.42 26.14 20.60
CA PRO A 384 -9.17 24.80 21.10
C PRO A 384 -10.42 23.93 21.13
N LYS A 385 -10.24 22.63 20.87
CA LYS A 385 -11.22 21.56 21.10
C LYS A 385 -10.52 20.34 21.70
N VAL A 386 -11.15 19.74 22.71
CA VAL A 386 -10.61 18.60 23.44
C VAL A 386 -11.34 17.33 23.03
N PHE A 387 -10.57 16.25 22.88
CA PHE A 387 -11.05 14.90 22.65
C PHE A 387 -10.51 14.00 23.76
N GLU A 388 -11.40 13.56 24.65
CA GLU A 388 -11.07 12.69 25.78
C GLU A 388 -11.34 11.21 25.48
N ASP A 389 -12.16 10.92 24.47
CA ASP A 389 -12.53 9.57 24.08
C ASP A 389 -11.66 9.07 22.90
N GLU A 390 -11.42 7.77 22.87
CA GLU A 390 -10.58 7.14 21.83
C GLU A 390 -11.16 7.28 20.42
N ALA A 391 -12.48 7.39 20.28
CA ALA A 391 -13.12 7.46 18.97
C ALA A 391 -12.85 8.81 18.30
N GLY A 392 -13.11 9.92 19.00
CA GLY A 392 -12.82 11.26 18.50
C GLY A 392 -11.33 11.48 18.23
N GLN A 393 -10.45 10.98 19.11
CA GLN A 393 -9.00 11.02 18.90
C GLN A 393 -8.57 10.31 17.61
N ARG A 394 -9.04 9.07 17.41
CA ARG A 394 -8.75 8.27 16.22
C ARG A 394 -9.25 8.96 14.95
N ASP A 395 -10.45 9.53 14.98
CA ASP A 395 -11.08 10.12 13.81
C ASP A 395 -10.31 11.38 13.34
N VAL A 396 -9.84 12.22 14.27
CA VAL A 396 -8.96 13.37 13.94
C VAL A 396 -7.57 12.92 13.47
N TRP A 397 -6.98 11.91 14.12
CA TRP A 397 -5.69 11.35 13.69
C TRP A 397 -5.73 10.80 12.26
N GLU A 398 -6.87 10.28 11.81
CA GLU A 398 -7.05 9.80 10.43
C GLU A 398 -6.98 10.95 9.41
N VAL A 399 -7.45 12.15 9.77
CA VAL A 399 -7.26 13.37 8.93
C VAL A 399 -5.77 13.67 8.77
N ARG A 400 -5.02 13.70 9.88
CA ARG A 400 -3.56 13.98 9.86
C ARG A 400 -2.79 12.90 9.07
N ARG A 401 -3.21 11.64 9.15
CA ARG A 401 -2.63 10.53 8.36
C ARG A 401 -2.88 10.70 6.86
N SER A 402 -4.06 11.20 6.50
CA SER A 402 -4.49 11.44 5.11
C SER A 402 -3.62 12.48 4.37
N ALA A 403 -2.91 13.34 5.11
CA ALA A 403 -2.01 14.37 4.57
C ALA A 403 -0.88 13.82 3.67
N ILE A 404 -0.49 12.55 3.84
CA ILE A 404 0.50 11.89 2.97
C ILE A 404 -0.18 11.13 1.82
N GLU A 405 -1.36 10.59 2.11
CA GLU A 405 -2.08 9.64 1.28
C GLU A 405 -2.67 10.32 0.03
N TYR A 406 -3.37 11.44 0.18
CA TYR A 406 -4.21 12.02 -0.89
C TYR A 406 -3.55 13.17 -1.67
N THR A 407 -2.23 13.20 -1.69
CA THR A 407 -1.44 14.36 -2.15
C THR A 407 -1.36 14.51 -3.67
N ARG A 408 -1.61 13.44 -4.43
CA ARG A 408 -1.80 13.50 -5.88
C ARG A 408 -3.22 13.92 -6.19
N ILE A 409 -3.41 14.95 -7.00
CA ILE A 409 -4.71 15.22 -7.61
C ILE A 409 -4.60 14.92 -9.11
N PRO A 410 -5.22 13.83 -9.59
CA PRO A 410 -5.15 13.43 -10.99
C PRO A 410 -5.54 14.59 -11.94
N GLY A 411 -4.72 14.84 -12.96
CA GLY A 411 -4.93 15.91 -13.93
C GLY A 411 -4.73 17.34 -13.43
N GLN A 412 -4.34 17.55 -12.15
CA GLN A 412 -4.08 18.88 -11.59
C GLN A 412 -2.66 19.01 -11.05
N HIS A 413 -2.26 18.19 -10.07
CA HIS A 413 -0.92 18.26 -9.50
C HIS A 413 -0.35 16.89 -9.09
N ALA A 414 0.95 16.73 -9.32
CA ALA A 414 1.65 15.47 -9.15
C ALA A 414 1.96 15.13 -7.68
N GLY A 415 1.91 16.08 -6.74
CA GLY A 415 2.08 15.80 -5.30
C GLY A 415 3.40 15.11 -4.94
N LEU A 416 4.52 15.57 -5.52
CA LEU A 416 5.81 14.91 -5.45
C LEU A 416 6.62 15.29 -4.18
N ALA A 417 7.41 14.31 -3.75
CA ALA A 417 8.40 14.38 -2.67
C ALA A 417 9.74 14.98 -3.17
N GLY A 418 9.79 16.27 -3.50
CA GLY A 418 11.03 16.88 -4.03
C GLY A 418 11.75 17.84 -3.09
N TRP A 419 11.06 18.44 -2.13
CA TRP A 419 11.67 19.18 -1.02
C TRP A 419 10.70 19.16 0.15
N GLU A 420 11.04 18.39 1.16
CA GLU A 420 10.29 18.26 2.40
C GLU A 420 11.30 17.97 3.50
N ASP A 421 10.86 17.93 4.77
CA ASP A 421 11.68 17.45 5.90
C ASP A 421 12.75 18.45 6.39
N ALA A 422 12.52 19.75 6.23
CA ALA A 422 13.32 20.75 6.90
C ALA A 422 13.03 20.73 8.41
N ALA A 423 14.06 20.66 9.25
CA ALA A 423 13.93 20.73 10.70
C ALA A 423 14.63 21.98 11.26
N LEU A 424 13.91 22.75 12.04
CA LEU A 424 14.32 24.06 12.54
C LEU A 424 14.24 24.04 14.08
N PRO A 425 14.90 24.99 14.79
CA PRO A 425 14.51 25.27 16.16
C PRO A 425 13.01 25.61 16.23
N PRO A 426 12.21 24.97 17.11
CA PRO A 426 10.76 25.18 17.14
C PRO A 426 10.34 26.65 17.24
N GLU A 427 11.08 27.46 17.99
CA GLU A 427 10.87 28.90 18.17
C GLU A 427 11.07 29.74 16.90
N ARG A 428 11.66 29.15 15.85
CA ARG A 428 11.90 29.80 14.56
C ARG A 428 11.02 29.24 13.43
N LEU A 429 10.20 28.23 13.71
CA LEU A 429 9.45 27.50 12.69
C LEU A 429 8.43 28.38 11.96
N GLY A 430 7.69 29.25 12.67
CA GLY A 430 6.67 30.09 12.05
C GLY A 430 7.23 31.08 11.04
N ASP A 431 8.31 31.79 11.40
CA ASP A 431 9.01 32.69 10.48
C ASP A 431 9.56 31.96 9.25
N TYR A 432 10.11 30.77 9.44
CA TYR A 432 10.55 29.93 8.33
C TYR A 432 9.39 29.57 7.39
N ILE A 433 8.24 29.14 7.93
CA ILE A 433 7.07 28.75 7.12
C ILE A 433 6.59 29.93 6.27
N ARG A 434 6.58 31.17 6.81
CA ARG A 434 6.21 32.37 6.04
C ARG A 434 7.11 32.57 4.82
N GLU A 435 8.43 32.61 5.03
CA GLU A 435 9.39 32.79 3.94
C GLU A 435 9.42 31.59 2.98
N TYR A 436 9.18 30.38 3.47
CA TYR A 436 9.08 29.17 2.66
C TYR A 436 7.87 29.22 1.73
N CYS A 437 6.70 29.59 2.24
CA CYS A 437 5.49 29.80 1.43
C CYS A 437 5.71 30.89 0.37
N ASP A 438 6.42 31.96 0.70
CA ASP A 438 6.84 32.97 -0.29
C ASP A 438 7.76 32.38 -1.36
N LEU A 439 8.73 31.54 -0.99
CA LEU A 439 9.63 30.87 -1.93
C LEU A 439 8.86 29.95 -2.89
N VAL A 440 7.98 29.10 -2.36
CA VAL A 440 7.12 28.21 -3.15
C VAL A 440 6.34 29.01 -4.20
N ARG A 441 5.70 30.12 -3.79
CA ARG A 441 4.96 31.01 -4.70
C ARG A 441 5.84 31.65 -5.78
N ARG A 442 7.08 32.08 -5.45
CA ARG A 442 8.01 32.68 -6.43
C ARG A 442 8.43 31.70 -7.52
N HIS A 443 8.55 30.42 -7.19
CA HIS A 443 8.88 29.36 -8.16
C HIS A 443 7.65 28.82 -8.91
N GLY A 444 6.45 29.33 -8.62
CA GLY A 444 5.21 28.93 -9.27
C GLY A 444 4.68 27.57 -8.83
N TYR A 445 5.14 27.06 -7.68
CA TYR A 445 4.66 25.79 -7.14
C TYR A 445 3.47 25.99 -6.19
N HIS A 446 2.67 24.95 -6.04
CA HIS A 446 1.66 24.77 -5.01
C HIS A 446 2.15 23.78 -3.95
N THR A 447 1.74 23.99 -2.70
CA THR A 447 2.12 23.12 -1.60
C THR A 447 0.97 22.89 -0.62
N VAL A 448 0.97 21.70 0.00
CA VAL A 448 0.17 21.36 1.18
C VAL A 448 1.13 21.11 2.33
N LEU A 449 0.87 21.69 3.50
CA LEU A 449 1.77 21.61 4.66
C LEU A 449 1.24 20.67 5.74
N PHE A 450 2.15 19.88 6.30
CA PHE A 450 1.92 19.05 7.48
C PHE A 450 3.27 18.75 8.14
N GLY A 451 3.28 18.31 9.39
CA GLY A 451 4.55 17.90 9.99
C GLY A 451 4.55 17.79 11.50
N HIS A 452 5.75 17.56 12.01
CA HIS A 452 6.05 17.33 13.42
C HIS A 452 6.51 18.64 14.05
N PHE A 453 5.55 19.53 14.28
CA PHE A 453 5.82 20.91 14.69
C PHE A 453 6.51 20.96 16.06
N GLY A 454 6.23 20.02 16.95
CA GLY A 454 6.92 19.92 18.25
C GLY A 454 8.43 19.71 18.18
N GLN A 455 8.98 19.19 17.07
CA GLN A 455 10.43 19.19 16.85
C GLN A 455 10.87 20.13 15.73
N GLY A 456 10.03 21.11 15.38
CA GLY A 456 10.35 22.08 14.35
C GLY A 456 10.47 21.50 12.95
N CYS A 457 9.82 20.36 12.65
CA CYS A 457 9.96 19.66 11.37
C CYS A 457 8.77 19.88 10.45
N LEU A 458 9.02 20.44 9.26
CA LEU A 458 8.02 20.71 8.23
C LEU A 458 8.10 19.70 7.08
N HIS A 459 6.96 19.09 6.76
CA HIS A 459 6.76 18.32 5.53
C HIS A 459 5.80 19.02 4.59
N ASN A 460 5.95 18.69 3.31
CA ASN A 460 5.10 19.23 2.27
C ASN A 460 5.14 18.38 0.99
N ARG A 461 4.29 18.72 0.03
CA ARG A 461 4.23 18.10 -1.31
C ARG A 461 4.13 19.17 -2.38
N LEU A 462 4.91 19.00 -3.44
CA LEU A 462 5.05 20.00 -4.51
C LEU A 462 4.60 19.45 -5.86
N ASP A 463 4.12 20.33 -6.73
CA ASP A 463 3.70 20.07 -8.11
C ASP A 463 4.85 20.33 -9.11
N LEU A 464 5.93 19.56 -8.95
CA LEU A 464 7.16 19.74 -9.74
C LEU A 464 7.02 19.27 -11.19
N ASP A 465 7.48 20.09 -12.13
CA ASP A 465 7.76 19.66 -13.50
C ASP A 465 9.18 19.08 -13.59
N LEU A 466 9.24 17.75 -13.63
CA LEU A 466 10.49 16.98 -13.76
C LEU A 466 10.65 16.33 -15.14
N GLN A 467 9.92 16.82 -16.14
CA GLN A 467 9.94 16.28 -17.50
C GLN A 467 10.46 17.30 -18.52
N THR A 468 10.31 18.61 -18.26
CA THR A 468 10.89 19.65 -19.12
C THR A 468 12.24 20.14 -18.62
N ALA A 469 13.07 20.65 -19.53
CA ALA A 469 14.37 21.22 -19.17
C ALA A 469 14.23 22.46 -18.26
N ASP A 470 13.24 23.32 -18.55
CA ASP A 470 12.97 24.52 -17.75
C ASP A 470 12.43 24.17 -16.37
N GLY A 471 11.52 23.18 -16.27
CA GLY A 471 11.01 22.67 -15.00
C GLY A 471 12.10 22.09 -14.11
N ILE A 472 13.00 21.28 -14.68
CA ILE A 472 14.15 20.72 -13.96
C ILE A 472 15.11 21.83 -13.50
N ALA A 473 15.37 22.83 -14.34
CA ALA A 473 16.22 23.97 -13.96
C ALA A 473 15.58 24.80 -12.82
N ASN A 474 14.26 25.01 -12.86
CA ASN A 474 13.51 25.67 -11.79
C ASN A 474 13.57 24.87 -10.49
N PHE A 475 13.45 23.55 -10.56
CA PHE A 475 13.60 22.65 -9.41
C PHE A 475 15.00 22.73 -8.79
N GLU A 476 16.07 22.71 -9.61
CA GLU A 476 17.45 22.86 -9.11
C GLU A 476 17.66 24.22 -8.40
N ALA A 477 17.16 25.30 -8.98
CA ALA A 477 17.21 26.63 -8.37
C ALA A 477 16.43 26.68 -7.04
N PHE A 478 15.22 26.12 -7.02
CA PHE A 478 14.40 26.03 -5.81
C PHE A 478 15.09 25.25 -4.69
N LEU A 479 15.68 24.08 -4.99
CA LEU A 479 16.45 23.30 -4.00
C LEU A 479 17.60 24.11 -3.39
N ALA A 480 18.31 24.89 -4.23
CA ALA A 480 19.41 25.71 -3.76
C ALA A 480 18.91 26.81 -2.82
N GLU A 481 17.88 27.58 -3.20
CA GLU A 481 17.32 28.66 -2.38
C GLU A 481 16.68 28.13 -1.09
N ALA A 482 15.99 26.99 -1.16
CA ALA A 482 15.38 26.36 0.00
C ALA A 482 16.43 25.87 1.01
N GLY A 483 17.56 25.34 0.53
CA GLY A 483 18.71 25.02 1.37
C GLY A 483 19.33 26.26 2.04
N ASP A 484 19.46 27.38 1.32
CA ASP A 484 19.94 28.64 1.90
C ASP A 484 18.98 29.17 2.97
N LEU A 485 17.68 29.00 2.77
CA LEU A 485 16.66 29.39 3.72
C LEU A 485 16.78 28.58 5.02
N VAL A 486 16.87 27.24 4.94
CA VAL A 486 17.02 26.38 6.13
C VAL A 486 18.26 26.75 6.95
N VAL A 487 19.40 26.95 6.29
CA VAL A 487 20.65 27.31 6.98
C VAL A 487 20.57 28.69 7.64
N ARG A 488 19.94 29.68 6.98
CA ARG A 488 19.66 30.99 7.59
C ARG A 488 18.80 30.88 8.85
N TYR A 489 17.94 29.85 8.88
CA TYR A 489 17.12 29.52 10.03
C TYR A 489 17.78 28.64 11.10
N GLY A 490 19.09 28.34 10.94
CA GLY A 490 19.84 27.49 11.86
C GLY A 490 19.36 26.03 11.86
N GLY A 491 18.72 25.61 10.77
CA GLY A 491 18.09 24.30 10.66
C GLY A 491 18.94 23.21 10.03
N SER A 492 18.35 22.02 10.01
CA SER A 492 18.82 20.82 9.31
C SER A 492 18.02 20.61 8.03
N LEU A 493 18.72 20.23 6.95
CA LEU A 493 18.11 19.99 5.64
C LEU A 493 17.17 18.76 5.64
N SER A 494 17.45 17.80 6.52
CA SER A 494 16.63 16.63 6.82
C SER A 494 16.41 16.50 8.33
N GLY A 495 15.16 16.25 8.72
CA GLY A 495 14.70 15.94 10.08
C GLY A 495 14.41 14.47 10.34
N GLU A 496 14.08 13.67 9.31
CA GLU A 496 13.76 12.23 9.45
C GLU A 496 13.92 11.35 8.18
N HIS A 497 14.00 11.95 6.98
CA HIS A 497 13.98 11.24 5.70
C HIS A 497 15.37 10.88 5.15
N GLY A 498 16.45 11.30 5.80
CA GLY A 498 17.83 11.18 5.31
C GLY A 498 18.16 12.23 4.24
N ASP A 499 19.44 12.35 3.91
CA ASP A 499 19.93 13.26 2.87
C ASP A 499 19.80 12.66 1.47
N GLY A 500 20.12 11.37 1.32
CA GLY A 500 20.10 10.65 0.05
C GLY A 500 20.92 11.33 -1.05
N GLN A 501 20.34 11.36 -2.24
CA GLN A 501 20.83 12.18 -3.36
C GLN A 501 20.18 13.56 -3.36
N LEU A 502 18.94 13.64 -2.86
CA LEU A 502 18.13 14.85 -2.91
C LEU A 502 18.76 16.04 -2.20
N ARG A 503 19.30 15.82 -0.99
CA ARG A 503 19.75 16.89 -0.10
C ARG A 503 21.26 16.91 0.09
N ALA A 504 21.96 15.80 -0.15
CA ALA A 504 23.38 15.66 0.15
C ALA A 504 24.28 16.74 -0.50
N ASN A 505 23.93 17.25 -1.68
CA ASN A 505 24.68 18.35 -2.33
C ASN A 505 24.62 19.67 -1.54
N GLN A 506 23.60 19.84 -0.70
CA GLN A 506 23.40 21.04 0.11
C GLN A 506 24.12 20.94 1.47
N LEU A 507 24.67 19.78 1.86
CA LEU A 507 25.35 19.58 3.16
C LEU A 507 26.50 20.56 3.40
N VAL A 508 27.20 20.96 2.33
CA VAL A 508 28.28 21.95 2.40
C VAL A 508 27.79 23.33 2.86
N LYS A 509 26.51 23.66 2.63
CA LYS A 509 25.92 24.91 3.12
C LYS A 509 25.69 24.88 4.62
N MET A 510 25.33 23.71 5.15
CA MET A 510 25.03 23.50 6.57
C MET A 510 26.30 23.32 7.41
N PHE A 511 27.21 22.44 6.98
CA PHE A 511 28.38 22.04 7.76
C PHE A 511 29.68 22.70 7.30
N GLY A 512 29.68 23.38 6.16
CA GLY A 512 30.90 23.90 5.54
C GLY A 512 31.76 22.80 4.91
N PRO A 513 32.79 23.19 4.14
CA PRO A 513 33.65 22.25 3.42
C PRO A 513 34.52 21.38 4.33
N GLU A 514 34.89 21.88 5.51
CA GLU A 514 35.77 21.15 6.45
C GLU A 514 35.08 19.92 7.04
N LEU A 515 33.88 20.08 7.61
CA LEU A 515 33.11 18.96 8.17
C LEU A 515 32.58 18.01 7.09
N VAL A 516 32.21 18.51 5.90
CA VAL A 516 31.91 17.63 4.76
C VAL A 516 33.15 16.82 4.33
N GLY A 517 34.35 17.41 4.45
CA GLY A 517 35.62 16.67 4.33
C GLY A 517 35.75 15.58 5.37
N ALA A 518 35.43 15.87 6.65
CA ALA A 518 35.40 14.88 7.71
C ALA A 518 34.40 13.74 7.43
N PHE A 519 33.25 14.02 6.80
CA PHE A 519 32.32 12.97 6.37
C PHE A 519 32.95 12.05 5.32
N ALA A 520 33.67 12.61 4.36
CA ALA A 520 34.37 11.82 3.35
C ALA A 520 35.47 10.94 3.98
N GLU A 521 36.22 11.48 4.95
CA GLU A 521 37.20 10.69 5.72
C GLU A 521 36.53 9.59 6.55
N PHE A 522 35.42 9.89 7.23
CA PHE A 522 34.65 8.91 8.00
C PHE A 522 34.18 7.75 7.13
N LYS A 523 33.60 8.04 5.95
CA LYS A 523 33.24 7.01 4.98
C LYS A 523 34.46 6.18 4.56
N ALA A 524 35.58 6.82 4.25
CA ALA A 524 36.79 6.15 3.78
C ALA A 524 37.41 5.19 4.81
N VAL A 525 37.13 5.37 6.11
CA VAL A 525 37.54 4.43 7.15
C VAL A 525 36.89 3.05 6.94
N PHE A 526 35.61 3.02 6.58
CA PHE A 526 34.85 1.78 6.38
C PHE A 526 34.85 1.28 4.94
N ASP A 527 34.79 2.20 3.98
CA ASP A 527 34.64 1.94 2.55
C ASP A 527 35.65 2.76 1.73
N PRO A 528 36.96 2.43 1.82
CA PRO A 528 38.02 3.19 1.13
C PRO A 528 37.91 3.13 -0.40
N ASP A 529 37.26 2.09 -0.93
CA ASP A 529 37.05 1.91 -2.37
C ASP A 529 35.77 2.55 -2.90
N GLY A 530 34.93 3.12 -2.02
CA GLY A 530 33.69 3.81 -2.39
C GLY A 530 32.64 2.88 -3.01
N ARG A 531 32.54 1.64 -2.54
CA ARG A 531 31.65 0.59 -3.07
C ARG A 531 30.35 0.46 -2.30
N MET A 532 30.18 1.09 -1.13
CA MET A 532 28.95 1.09 -0.36
C MET A 532 28.10 2.32 -0.67
N ASN A 533 26.90 2.07 -1.22
CA ASN A 533 25.90 3.04 -1.69
C ASN A 533 26.52 4.32 -2.30
N PRO A 534 27.27 4.20 -3.43
CA PRO A 534 28.02 5.32 -4.00
C PRO A 534 27.10 6.47 -4.44
N GLY A 535 27.59 7.71 -4.37
CA GLY A 535 26.84 8.87 -4.82
C GLY A 535 25.70 9.31 -3.89
N LYS A 536 25.73 8.90 -2.62
CA LYS A 536 24.81 9.31 -1.54
C LYS A 536 25.60 9.84 -0.34
N VAL A 537 25.04 10.84 0.35
CA VAL A 537 25.64 11.57 1.50
C VAL A 537 26.97 12.28 1.17
N VAL A 538 28.00 11.55 0.78
CA VAL A 538 29.32 12.06 0.35
C VAL A 538 29.60 11.74 -1.11
N ALA A 539 30.28 12.68 -1.78
CA ALA A 539 30.43 12.71 -3.23
C ALA A 539 29.09 12.44 -3.97
N PRO A 540 28.00 13.14 -3.60
CA PRO A 540 26.66 12.80 -4.06
C PRO A 540 26.49 13.03 -5.57
N TYR A 541 25.61 12.24 -6.20
CA TYR A 541 25.11 12.56 -7.54
C TYR A 541 24.40 13.92 -7.53
N ASN A 542 24.38 14.64 -8.65
CA ASN A 542 23.61 15.89 -8.72
C ASN A 542 22.10 15.59 -8.53
N PRO A 543 21.34 16.43 -7.81
CA PRO A 543 19.92 16.17 -7.50
C PRO A 543 19.00 16.12 -8.73
N VAL A 544 19.43 16.62 -9.90
CA VAL A 544 18.67 16.51 -11.16
C VAL A 544 19.14 15.35 -12.05
N GLN A 545 20.05 14.51 -11.58
CA GLN A 545 20.44 13.26 -12.26
C GLN A 545 19.55 12.09 -11.83
N ASN A 546 19.41 11.09 -12.71
CA ASN A 546 18.68 9.85 -12.41
C ASN A 546 17.21 10.08 -12.01
N LEU A 547 16.59 11.16 -12.49
CA LEU A 547 15.15 11.38 -12.31
C LEU A 547 14.37 10.23 -12.93
N ARG A 548 13.26 9.83 -12.29
CA ARG A 548 12.42 8.72 -12.75
C ARG A 548 11.78 8.99 -14.11
N LEU A 549 11.34 10.23 -14.32
CA LEU A 549 10.81 10.71 -15.58
C LEU A 549 11.95 11.41 -16.32
N GLY A 550 12.31 12.65 -15.96
CA GLY A 550 13.40 13.34 -16.67
C GLY A 550 13.02 13.70 -18.11
N THR A 551 13.91 14.40 -18.81
CA THR A 551 13.69 14.86 -20.19
C THR A 551 13.75 13.77 -21.25
N ASP A 552 14.29 12.60 -20.90
CA ASP A 552 14.37 11.40 -21.74
C ASP A 552 13.19 10.44 -21.55
N TYR A 553 12.20 10.80 -20.71
CA TYR A 553 10.99 9.99 -20.55
C TYR A 553 10.07 10.11 -21.75
N GLU A 554 10.15 9.11 -22.62
CA GLU A 554 9.30 8.96 -23.79
C GLU A 554 8.54 7.62 -23.70
N PRO A 555 7.38 7.58 -23.01
CA PRO A 555 6.63 6.33 -22.88
C PRO A 555 6.00 5.92 -24.22
N ARG A 556 5.89 4.61 -24.42
CA ARG A 556 5.20 4.04 -25.58
C ARG A 556 3.76 4.54 -25.67
N GLN A 557 3.42 5.12 -26.81
CA GLN A 557 2.04 5.44 -27.16
C GLN A 557 1.33 4.16 -27.61
N VAL A 558 0.19 3.83 -26.99
CA VAL A 558 -0.51 2.56 -27.20
C VAL A 558 -2.02 2.78 -27.33
N GLU A 559 -2.65 2.07 -28.28
CA GLU A 559 -4.10 1.98 -28.36
C GLU A 559 -4.62 1.19 -27.16
N THR A 560 -5.61 1.72 -26.43
CA THR A 560 -6.19 1.08 -25.25
C THR A 560 -7.67 0.75 -25.43
N TYR A 561 -8.17 -0.25 -24.69
CA TYR A 561 -9.60 -0.53 -24.62
C TYR A 561 -10.30 0.33 -23.57
N PHE A 562 -9.67 0.56 -22.42
CA PHE A 562 -10.12 1.52 -21.43
C PHE A 562 -9.66 2.93 -21.78
N ALA A 563 -10.43 3.92 -21.36
CA ALA A 563 -10.23 5.32 -21.72
C ALA A 563 -9.45 6.15 -20.69
N TYR A 564 -9.14 5.60 -19.50
CA TYR A 564 -8.35 6.25 -18.43
C TYR A 564 -8.66 7.75 -18.22
N PRO A 565 -9.93 8.12 -17.96
CA PRO A 565 -10.35 9.53 -17.97
C PRO A 565 -9.65 10.41 -16.92
N GLU A 566 -9.12 9.82 -15.86
CA GLU A 566 -8.40 10.49 -14.77
C GLU A 566 -6.87 10.57 -15.01
N ASP A 567 -6.35 9.97 -16.09
CA ASP A 567 -4.91 9.91 -16.37
C ASP A 567 -4.60 10.33 -17.80
N GLU A 568 -5.06 11.53 -18.19
CA GLU A 568 -4.79 12.10 -19.52
C GLU A 568 -5.21 11.17 -20.68
N HIS A 569 -6.18 10.28 -20.41
CA HIS A 569 -6.61 9.24 -21.33
C HIS A 569 -5.51 8.24 -21.76
N GLY A 570 -4.45 8.10 -20.96
CA GLY A 570 -3.25 7.32 -21.26
C GLY A 570 -2.96 6.18 -20.28
N PHE A 571 -2.58 5.01 -20.80
CA PHE A 571 -2.15 3.88 -19.96
C PHE A 571 -0.78 4.12 -19.29
N ALA A 572 0.10 4.88 -19.93
CA ALA A 572 1.41 5.23 -19.38
C ALA A 572 1.27 6.10 -18.12
N ASP A 573 0.35 7.06 -18.16
CA ASP A 573 0.05 7.97 -17.05
C ASP A 573 -0.67 7.24 -15.92
N ALA A 574 -1.60 6.33 -16.25
CA ALA A 574 -2.24 5.47 -15.28
C ALA A 574 -1.24 4.59 -14.51
N VAL A 575 -0.20 4.05 -15.16
CA VAL A 575 0.82 3.25 -14.45
C VAL A 575 1.79 4.11 -13.62
N ASN A 576 1.91 5.40 -13.93
CA ASN A 576 2.69 6.39 -13.19
C ASN A 576 2.05 6.87 -11.88
N ARG A 577 0.77 6.54 -11.64
CA ARG A 577 0.07 6.85 -10.37
C ARG A 577 0.88 6.47 -9.12
N CYS A 578 1.59 5.34 -9.16
CA CYS A 578 2.27 4.82 -7.98
C CYS A 578 3.50 5.66 -7.59
N PHE A 579 3.44 6.34 -6.45
CA PHE A 579 4.60 7.03 -5.84
C PHE A 579 5.62 6.09 -5.19
N GLY A 580 5.21 4.87 -4.86
CA GLY A 580 6.11 3.91 -4.24
C GLY A 580 6.15 3.90 -2.72
N ILE A 581 5.24 4.60 -2.04
CA ILE A 581 5.10 4.67 -0.56
C ILE A 581 4.96 3.29 0.13
N GLY A 582 4.59 2.26 -0.61
CA GLY A 582 4.62 0.87 -0.16
C GLY A 582 3.44 0.41 0.70
N LYS A 583 2.33 1.16 0.88
CA LYS A 583 1.15 0.73 1.69
C LYS A 583 0.66 -0.68 1.34
N CYS A 584 0.80 -1.09 0.07
CA CYS A 584 0.52 -2.45 -0.41
C CYS A 584 1.42 -3.57 0.17
N ARG A 585 2.40 -3.24 1.02
CA ARG A 585 3.28 -4.17 1.75
C ARG A 585 2.82 -4.42 3.19
N ARG A 586 1.74 -3.79 3.66
CA ARG A 586 1.17 -4.12 4.96
C ARG A 586 0.72 -5.57 5.02
N THR A 587 0.73 -6.14 6.23
CA THR A 587 0.48 -7.57 6.44
C THR A 587 -0.84 -7.88 7.14
N SER A 588 -1.47 -6.82 7.65
CA SER A 588 -2.74 -6.70 8.35
C SER A 588 -3.42 -5.43 7.83
N GLY A 589 -4.73 -5.29 8.03
CA GLY A 589 -5.50 -4.14 7.60
C GLY A 589 -5.89 -4.19 6.12
N GLY A 590 -7.19 -4.04 5.86
CA GLY A 590 -7.77 -3.73 4.56
C GLY A 590 -7.63 -4.82 3.49
N THR A 591 -8.01 -4.46 2.26
CA THR A 591 -8.14 -5.39 1.12
C THR A 591 -6.83 -5.57 0.34
N MET A 592 -5.99 -4.54 0.24
CA MET A 592 -4.77 -4.52 -0.57
C MET A 592 -3.54 -4.99 0.24
N CYS A 593 -2.72 -5.94 -0.22
CA CYS A 593 -2.78 -6.78 -1.42
C CYS A 593 -2.74 -8.26 -1.00
N PRO A 594 -3.78 -9.08 -1.22
CA PRO A 594 -3.87 -10.41 -0.61
C PRO A 594 -2.74 -11.34 -1.04
N SER A 595 -2.31 -11.24 -2.30
CA SER A 595 -1.20 -12.02 -2.82
C SER A 595 0.13 -11.69 -2.13
N PHE A 596 0.39 -10.41 -1.81
CA PHE A 596 1.58 -10.04 -1.04
C PHE A 596 1.46 -10.52 0.40
N MET A 597 0.28 -10.36 1.01
CA MET A 597 0.04 -10.77 2.40
C MET A 597 0.31 -12.26 2.63
N VAL A 598 0.13 -13.09 1.60
CA VAL A 598 0.49 -14.52 1.60
C VAL A 598 1.95 -14.76 1.20
N THR A 599 2.38 -14.23 0.06
CA THR A 599 3.65 -14.65 -0.56
C THR A 599 4.87 -13.89 -0.05
N ARG A 600 4.67 -12.69 0.51
CA ARG A 600 5.73 -11.74 0.88
C ARG A 600 6.66 -11.35 -0.28
N GLU A 601 6.20 -11.50 -1.52
CA GLU A 601 6.98 -11.17 -2.72
C GLU A 601 6.70 -9.76 -3.22
N GLU A 602 7.73 -8.93 -3.39
CA GLU A 602 7.59 -7.57 -3.93
C GLU A 602 6.85 -7.53 -5.28
N GLU A 603 7.06 -8.53 -6.15
CA GLU A 603 6.36 -8.63 -7.44
C GLU A 603 4.83 -8.79 -7.31
N HIS A 604 4.33 -9.24 -6.15
CA HIS A 604 2.91 -9.41 -5.87
C HIS A 604 2.29 -8.24 -5.12
N THR A 605 3.04 -7.16 -4.90
CA THR A 605 2.51 -5.89 -4.41
C THR A 605 1.91 -5.07 -5.56
N THR A 606 1.02 -4.13 -5.25
CA THR A 606 0.53 -3.14 -6.22
C THR A 606 1.69 -2.33 -6.81
N ARG A 607 2.60 -1.86 -5.95
CA ARG A 607 3.80 -1.09 -6.35
C ARG A 607 4.73 -1.88 -7.27
N GLY A 608 5.01 -3.13 -6.94
CA GLY A 608 5.85 -4.00 -7.77
C GLY A 608 5.27 -4.17 -9.17
N ARG A 609 3.96 -4.47 -9.27
CA ARG A 609 3.27 -4.56 -10.56
C ARG A 609 3.26 -3.24 -11.32
N ALA A 610 3.03 -2.13 -10.64
CA ALA A 610 3.07 -0.79 -11.24
C ALA A 610 4.47 -0.48 -11.80
N ARG A 611 5.55 -0.75 -11.05
CA ARG A 611 6.94 -0.60 -11.53
C ARG A 611 7.23 -1.48 -12.76
N LEU A 612 6.74 -2.71 -12.76
CA LEU A 612 6.92 -3.61 -13.88
C LEU A 612 6.18 -3.16 -15.15
N LEU A 613 5.00 -2.57 -15.00
CA LEU A 613 4.24 -1.95 -16.09
C LEU A 613 4.88 -0.64 -16.54
N PHE A 614 5.38 0.18 -15.62
CA PHE A 614 6.16 1.37 -15.92
C PHE A 614 7.36 1.03 -16.82
N GLU A 615 8.18 0.04 -16.45
CA GLU A 615 9.32 -0.40 -17.27
C GLU A 615 8.90 -0.96 -18.64
N MET A 616 7.71 -1.55 -18.71
CA MET A 616 7.13 -2.00 -19.97
C MET A 616 6.74 -0.82 -20.86
N MET A 617 6.28 0.30 -20.28
CA MET A 617 5.87 1.49 -21.02
C MET A 617 7.05 2.40 -21.37
N SER A 618 7.99 2.62 -20.46
CA SER A 618 9.20 3.42 -20.70
C SER A 618 10.17 2.77 -21.70
N GLY A 619 10.13 1.44 -21.83
CA GLY A 619 10.97 0.71 -22.77
C GLY A 619 12.44 0.56 -22.37
N GLN A 620 12.88 1.19 -21.27
CA GLN A 620 14.29 1.24 -20.87
C GLN A 620 14.85 -0.10 -20.36
N LEU A 621 14.05 -0.91 -19.66
CA LEU A 621 14.47 -2.25 -19.21
C LEU A 621 13.77 -3.40 -19.94
N ARG A 622 12.70 -3.13 -20.69
CA ARG A 622 11.82 -4.16 -21.25
C ARG A 622 11.44 -3.90 -22.70
N GLY A 623 11.99 -4.72 -23.58
CA GLY A 623 11.77 -4.62 -25.04
C GLY A 623 10.54 -5.36 -25.58
N LYS A 624 9.84 -6.19 -24.78
CA LYS A 624 8.75 -7.05 -25.28
C LYS A 624 7.35 -6.41 -25.20
N GLY A 625 7.22 -5.20 -24.65
CA GLY A 625 5.93 -4.52 -24.45
C GLY A 625 4.89 -5.45 -23.80
N TRP A 626 3.69 -5.51 -24.38
CA TRP A 626 2.60 -6.39 -23.95
C TRP A 626 2.94 -7.90 -23.90
N ARG A 627 4.07 -8.32 -24.49
CA ARG A 627 4.54 -9.72 -24.48
C ARG A 627 5.59 -10.00 -23.39
N ASP A 628 5.82 -9.06 -22.48
CA ASP A 628 6.81 -9.25 -21.41
C ASP A 628 6.38 -10.37 -20.44
N PRO A 629 7.20 -11.43 -20.28
CA PRO A 629 6.85 -12.57 -19.42
C PRO A 629 6.89 -12.23 -17.93
N ASN A 630 7.68 -11.23 -17.52
CA ASN A 630 7.78 -10.81 -16.12
C ASN A 630 6.57 -9.97 -15.71
N VAL A 631 6.08 -9.09 -16.59
CA VAL A 631 4.78 -8.41 -16.36
C VAL A 631 3.68 -9.47 -16.22
N LYS A 632 3.61 -10.41 -17.16
CA LYS A 632 2.61 -11.48 -17.13
C LYS A 632 2.68 -12.30 -15.83
N ARG A 633 3.88 -12.66 -15.38
CA ARG A 633 4.11 -13.40 -14.13
C ARG A 633 3.62 -12.63 -12.90
N ALA A 634 3.97 -11.36 -12.77
CA ALA A 634 3.57 -10.55 -11.62
C ALA A 634 2.05 -10.30 -11.56
N LEU A 635 1.41 -10.13 -12.72
CA LEU A 635 -0.04 -9.99 -12.85
C LEU A 635 -0.78 -11.32 -12.65
N GLU A 636 -0.09 -12.45 -12.73
CA GLU A 636 -0.69 -13.78 -12.62
C GLU A 636 -1.34 -14.01 -11.26
N LEU A 637 -0.68 -13.56 -10.18
CA LEU A 637 -1.19 -13.64 -8.81
C LEU A 637 -1.97 -12.39 -8.39
N CYS A 638 -2.33 -11.50 -9.32
CA CYS A 638 -3.30 -10.45 -9.03
C CYS A 638 -4.72 -11.04 -9.08
N LEU A 639 -5.47 -10.88 -7.98
CA LEU A 639 -6.83 -11.40 -7.81
C LEU A 639 -7.90 -10.62 -8.61
N SER A 640 -7.53 -9.53 -9.29
CA SER A 640 -8.48 -8.63 -9.98
C SER A 640 -9.57 -8.06 -9.04
N CYS A 641 -9.31 -7.98 -7.74
CA CYS A 641 -10.32 -7.62 -6.72
C CYS A 641 -10.59 -6.12 -6.57
N LYS A 642 -9.85 -5.27 -7.30
CA LYS A 642 -9.85 -3.80 -7.16
C LYS A 642 -9.54 -3.25 -5.76
N GLY A 643 -9.13 -4.08 -4.80
CA GLY A 643 -8.74 -3.59 -3.47
C GLY A 643 -7.66 -2.52 -3.48
N CYS A 644 -6.77 -2.52 -4.47
CA CYS A 644 -5.80 -1.44 -4.65
C CYS A 644 -6.39 -0.13 -5.17
N LYS A 645 -7.58 -0.13 -5.76
CA LYS A 645 -8.28 1.09 -6.16
C LYS A 645 -8.86 1.81 -4.94
N GLY A 646 -9.44 1.07 -4.00
CA GLY A 646 -9.98 1.63 -2.75
C GLY A 646 -8.92 1.88 -1.67
N ASP A 647 -8.00 0.94 -1.43
CA ASP A 647 -7.04 1.06 -0.32
C ASP A 647 -5.77 1.87 -0.67
N CYS A 648 -5.44 2.02 -1.96
CA CYS A 648 -4.23 2.74 -2.34
C CYS A 648 -4.53 4.24 -2.36
N PRO A 649 -3.71 5.08 -1.71
CA PRO A 649 -4.00 6.50 -1.63
C PRO A 649 -4.03 7.28 -2.95
N VAL A 650 -3.42 6.70 -3.98
CA VAL A 650 -3.38 7.24 -5.34
C VAL A 650 -4.24 6.42 -6.30
N SER A 651 -5.17 5.62 -5.75
CA SER A 651 -6.23 4.88 -6.45
C SER A 651 -5.74 4.07 -7.65
N VAL A 652 -4.66 3.29 -7.46
CA VAL A 652 -4.12 2.41 -8.51
C VAL A 652 -5.12 1.30 -8.84
N ASP A 653 -5.60 1.24 -10.08
CA ASP A 653 -6.50 0.18 -10.52
C ASP A 653 -5.77 -0.96 -11.24
N MET A 654 -5.07 -1.78 -10.46
CA MET A 654 -4.31 -2.92 -10.99
C MET A 654 -5.21 -3.96 -11.67
N ALA A 655 -6.51 -4.03 -11.33
CA ALA A 655 -7.43 -4.96 -11.99
C ALA A 655 -7.69 -4.53 -13.44
N THR A 656 -7.95 -3.23 -13.65
CA THR A 656 -8.07 -2.62 -14.99
C THR A 656 -6.77 -2.77 -15.76
N TYR A 657 -5.62 -2.49 -15.14
CA TYR A 657 -4.32 -2.58 -15.82
C TYR A 657 -3.99 -4.01 -16.26
N LYS A 658 -4.35 -5.00 -15.42
CA LYS A 658 -4.24 -6.42 -15.77
C LYS A 658 -5.12 -6.76 -16.96
N ALA A 659 -6.39 -6.34 -16.94
CA ALA A 659 -7.33 -6.65 -18.01
C ALA A 659 -6.88 -6.05 -19.36
N GLU A 660 -6.40 -4.80 -19.36
CA GLU A 660 -5.80 -4.14 -20.52
C GLU A 660 -4.57 -4.90 -21.02
N PHE A 661 -3.62 -5.19 -20.13
CA PHE A 661 -2.41 -5.95 -20.47
C PHE A 661 -2.75 -7.30 -21.10
N LEU A 662 -3.68 -8.06 -20.51
CA LEU A 662 -4.06 -9.38 -21.03
C LEU A 662 -4.79 -9.30 -22.38
N ALA A 663 -5.56 -8.23 -22.63
CA ALA A 663 -6.22 -8.03 -23.91
C ALA A 663 -5.20 -7.89 -25.04
N HIS A 664 -4.16 -7.09 -24.84
CA HIS A 664 -3.06 -6.94 -25.79
C HIS A 664 -2.15 -8.16 -25.84
N HIS A 665 -1.83 -8.77 -24.69
CA HIS A 665 -0.97 -9.96 -24.61
C HIS A 665 -1.50 -11.12 -25.45
N TYR A 666 -2.82 -11.30 -25.49
CA TYR A 666 -3.50 -12.35 -26.24
C TYR A 666 -4.10 -11.88 -27.59
N ARG A 667 -3.82 -10.66 -28.05
CA ARG A 667 -4.22 -10.21 -29.39
C ARG A 667 -3.55 -11.11 -30.44
N GLY A 668 -4.36 -11.77 -31.27
CA GLY A 668 -3.90 -12.74 -32.27
C GLY A 668 -3.36 -14.07 -31.72
N ARG A 669 -3.60 -14.38 -30.43
CA ARG A 669 -3.11 -15.61 -29.78
C ARG A 669 -4.23 -16.34 -29.04
N PRO A 670 -4.17 -17.69 -28.96
CA PRO A 670 -5.10 -18.43 -28.12
C PRO A 670 -4.88 -18.07 -26.65
N ARG A 671 -5.99 -17.94 -25.91
CA ARG A 671 -5.98 -17.80 -24.45
C ARG A 671 -5.83 -19.18 -23.80
N PRO A 672 -5.39 -19.26 -22.53
CA PRO A 672 -5.37 -20.52 -21.82
C PRO A 672 -6.80 -21.09 -21.69
N ARG A 673 -6.94 -22.41 -21.69
CA ARG A 673 -8.24 -23.11 -21.75
C ARG A 673 -9.23 -22.67 -20.66
N GLN A 674 -8.75 -22.37 -19.45
CA GLN A 674 -9.60 -21.88 -18.36
C GLN A 674 -10.24 -20.53 -18.67
N ALA A 675 -9.64 -19.71 -19.55
CA ALA A 675 -10.24 -18.47 -20.00
C ALA A 675 -11.56 -18.71 -20.75
N TYR A 676 -11.65 -19.80 -21.51
CA TYR A 676 -12.87 -20.18 -22.21
C TYR A 676 -13.85 -20.93 -21.30
N ALA A 677 -13.34 -21.77 -20.38
CA ALA A 677 -14.19 -22.50 -19.44
C ALA A 677 -14.86 -21.57 -18.42
N LEU A 678 -14.09 -20.66 -17.81
CA LEU A 678 -14.55 -19.76 -16.75
C LEU A 678 -15.01 -18.40 -17.31
N GLY A 679 -14.31 -17.84 -18.29
CA GLY A 679 -14.69 -16.55 -18.90
C GLY A 679 -16.03 -16.59 -19.64
N LEU A 680 -16.38 -17.74 -20.23
CA LEU A 680 -17.66 -17.96 -20.92
C LEU A 680 -18.66 -18.77 -20.09
N ILE A 681 -18.49 -18.81 -18.76
CA ILE A 681 -19.39 -19.51 -17.83
C ILE A 681 -20.89 -19.22 -18.06
N PRO A 682 -21.35 -18.01 -18.46
CA PRO A 682 -22.79 -17.78 -18.69
C PRO A 682 -23.34 -18.61 -19.85
N LEU A 683 -22.51 -18.89 -20.87
CA LEU A 683 -22.91 -19.72 -22.00
C LEU A 683 -23.03 -21.19 -21.58
N TRP A 684 -22.05 -21.67 -20.80
CA TRP A 684 -22.02 -23.04 -20.29
C TRP A 684 -23.13 -23.31 -19.28
N ALA A 685 -23.34 -22.39 -18.32
CA ALA A 685 -24.40 -22.50 -17.33
C ALA A 685 -25.79 -22.55 -17.99
N ARG A 686 -26.03 -21.70 -19.00
CA ARG A 686 -27.27 -21.73 -19.79
C ARG A 686 -27.47 -23.03 -20.56
N ALA A 687 -26.41 -23.61 -21.11
CA ALA A 687 -26.50 -24.87 -21.83
C ALA A 687 -26.80 -26.02 -20.85
N ALA A 688 -26.06 -26.07 -19.74
CA ALA A 688 -26.16 -27.12 -18.73
C ALA A 688 -27.47 -27.06 -17.93
N SER A 689 -28.07 -25.87 -17.74
CA SER A 689 -29.35 -25.71 -17.04
C SER A 689 -30.55 -26.31 -17.77
N ARG A 690 -30.37 -26.82 -19.01
CA ARG A 690 -31.42 -27.59 -19.71
C ARG A 690 -31.59 -29.00 -19.14
N LEU A 691 -30.52 -29.58 -18.62
CA LEU A 691 -30.48 -30.92 -18.01
C LEU A 691 -29.61 -30.90 -16.73
N PRO A 692 -29.98 -30.13 -15.69
CA PRO A 692 -29.12 -29.88 -14.54
C PRO A 692 -28.76 -31.15 -13.78
N GLY A 693 -29.68 -32.12 -13.66
CA GLY A 693 -29.40 -33.40 -12.99
C GLY A 693 -28.28 -34.21 -13.67
N VAL A 694 -28.23 -34.22 -15.00
CA VAL A 694 -27.17 -34.90 -15.77
C VAL A 694 -25.84 -34.16 -15.59
N ALA A 695 -25.86 -32.83 -15.72
CA ALA A 695 -24.66 -32.00 -15.55
C ALA A 695 -24.05 -32.13 -14.16
N ASN A 696 -24.87 -32.03 -13.10
CA ASN A 696 -24.43 -32.18 -11.71
C ASN A 696 -23.88 -33.58 -11.45
N THR A 697 -24.55 -34.63 -11.93
CA THR A 697 -24.07 -36.03 -11.75
C THR A 697 -22.72 -36.24 -12.44
N ALA A 698 -22.54 -35.71 -13.66
CA ALA A 698 -21.29 -35.80 -14.38
C ALA A 698 -20.13 -35.04 -13.68
N LEU A 699 -20.42 -33.87 -13.11
CA LEU A 699 -19.43 -33.06 -12.39
C LEU A 699 -19.08 -33.61 -10.99
N ALA A 700 -20.04 -34.28 -10.34
CA ALA A 700 -19.86 -34.92 -9.03
C ALA A 700 -19.15 -36.28 -9.12
N ALA A 701 -19.24 -36.97 -10.27
CA ALA A 701 -18.57 -38.25 -10.47
C ALA A 701 -17.05 -38.13 -10.28
N PRO A 702 -16.40 -38.94 -9.41
CA PRO A 702 -14.99 -38.73 -9.02
C PRO A 702 -14.00 -38.68 -10.19
N VAL A 703 -14.12 -39.62 -11.14
CA VAL A 703 -13.21 -39.71 -12.29
C VAL A 703 -13.59 -38.72 -13.39
N LEU A 704 -14.86 -38.71 -13.79
CA LEU A 704 -15.37 -37.83 -14.85
C LEU A 704 -15.27 -36.35 -14.47
N GLY A 705 -15.70 -35.98 -13.26
CA GLY A 705 -15.62 -34.61 -12.75
C GLY A 705 -14.19 -34.12 -12.59
N ARG A 706 -13.29 -34.97 -12.05
CA ARG A 706 -11.85 -34.63 -11.97
C ARG A 706 -11.25 -34.42 -13.36
N THR A 707 -11.56 -35.29 -14.31
CA THR A 707 -11.09 -35.19 -15.70
C THR A 707 -11.63 -33.92 -16.37
N ALA A 708 -12.91 -33.61 -16.19
CA ALA A 708 -13.53 -32.39 -16.72
C ALA A 708 -12.85 -31.11 -16.16
N ARG A 709 -12.61 -31.05 -14.84
CA ARG A 709 -11.87 -29.94 -14.21
C ARG A 709 -10.45 -29.82 -14.75
N LEU A 710 -9.73 -30.94 -14.87
CA LEU A 710 -8.39 -30.97 -15.44
C LEU A 710 -8.37 -30.45 -16.88
N LEU A 711 -9.33 -30.88 -17.73
CA LEU A 711 -9.46 -30.41 -19.11
C LEU A 711 -9.85 -28.94 -19.19
N ALA A 712 -10.66 -28.44 -18.26
CA ALA A 712 -11.06 -27.03 -18.15
C ALA A 712 -9.96 -26.13 -17.58
N GLY A 713 -8.87 -26.68 -17.03
CA GLY A 713 -7.83 -25.90 -16.35
C GLY A 713 -8.20 -25.45 -14.93
N VAL A 714 -9.19 -26.10 -14.32
CA VAL A 714 -9.67 -25.86 -12.96
C VAL A 714 -8.93 -26.76 -11.95
N ALA A 715 -8.67 -26.24 -10.74
CA ALA A 715 -8.11 -26.94 -9.59
C ALA A 715 -8.91 -28.22 -9.29
N PRO A 716 -8.30 -29.42 -9.36
CA PRO A 716 -9.02 -30.67 -9.05
C PRO A 716 -9.52 -30.73 -7.60
N GLU A 717 -8.88 -29.97 -6.69
CA GLU A 717 -9.24 -29.78 -5.29
C GLU A 717 -10.57 -29.02 -5.12
N ARG A 718 -10.95 -28.20 -6.12
CA ARG A 718 -12.20 -27.45 -6.09
C ARG A 718 -13.38 -28.33 -6.46
N ARG A 719 -14.47 -28.18 -5.71
CA ARG A 719 -15.78 -28.69 -6.08
C ARG A 719 -16.36 -27.82 -7.18
N ALA A 720 -17.02 -28.43 -8.15
CA ALA A 720 -17.77 -27.69 -9.14
C ALA A 720 -19.07 -27.18 -8.47
N PRO A 721 -19.46 -25.91 -8.68
CA PRO A 721 -20.73 -25.43 -8.17
C PRO A 721 -21.91 -26.26 -8.71
N THR A 722 -22.93 -26.43 -7.88
CA THR A 722 -24.10 -27.25 -8.23
C THR A 722 -25.14 -26.41 -8.98
N LEU A 723 -25.57 -26.84 -10.16
CA LEU A 723 -26.65 -26.19 -10.89
C LEU A 723 -27.99 -26.44 -10.20
N ALA A 724 -28.81 -25.39 -10.14
CA ALA A 724 -30.16 -25.50 -9.60
C ALA A 724 -31.08 -26.32 -10.51
N ALA A 725 -32.06 -26.99 -9.91
CA ALA A 725 -33.08 -27.76 -10.64
C ALA A 725 -33.90 -26.87 -11.60
N ARG A 726 -34.19 -25.65 -11.16
CA ARG A 726 -34.93 -24.61 -11.89
C ARG A 726 -34.17 -23.30 -11.75
N THR A 727 -34.02 -22.55 -12.84
CA THR A 727 -33.34 -21.25 -12.80
C THR A 727 -34.20 -20.20 -12.12
N PHE A 728 -33.61 -19.17 -11.53
CA PHE A 728 -34.34 -18.06 -10.89
C PHE A 728 -35.37 -17.45 -11.84
N ARG A 729 -34.98 -17.15 -13.09
CA ARG A 729 -35.89 -16.61 -14.10
C ARG A 729 -37.11 -17.50 -14.40
N ARG A 730 -36.98 -18.82 -14.24
CA ARG A 730 -38.08 -19.77 -14.46
C ARG A 730 -39.02 -19.76 -13.25
N LEU A 731 -38.46 -19.68 -12.05
CA LEU A 731 -39.23 -19.55 -10.82
C LEU A 731 -39.97 -18.21 -10.78
N PHE A 732 -39.29 -17.11 -11.14
CA PHE A 732 -39.86 -15.77 -11.21
C PHE A 732 -40.99 -15.65 -12.25
N ALA A 733 -40.91 -16.39 -13.37
CA ALA A 733 -42.00 -16.38 -14.37
C ALA A 733 -43.31 -17.00 -13.85
N GLU A 734 -43.23 -17.81 -12.79
CA GLU A 734 -44.39 -18.39 -12.09
C GLU A 734 -44.77 -17.58 -10.84
N HIS A 735 -44.04 -16.50 -10.53
CA HIS A 735 -44.31 -15.63 -9.39
C HIS A 735 -45.42 -14.63 -9.72
N GLU A 736 -46.44 -14.57 -8.87
CA GLU A 736 -47.52 -13.59 -9.02
C GLU A 736 -47.07 -12.24 -8.46
N ALA A 737 -46.92 -11.25 -9.36
CA ALA A 737 -46.52 -9.92 -8.96
C ALA A 737 -47.61 -9.25 -8.08
N PRO A 738 -47.23 -8.42 -7.09
CA PRO A 738 -48.17 -7.61 -6.33
C PRO A 738 -49.03 -6.72 -7.26
N GLY A 739 -50.25 -6.37 -6.81
CA GLY A 739 -51.18 -5.51 -7.54
C GLY A 739 -50.62 -4.13 -7.94
N GLY A 740 -51.31 -3.43 -8.86
CA GLY A 740 -50.83 -2.17 -9.46
C GLY A 740 -50.70 -0.99 -8.48
N GLY A 741 -49.87 -0.01 -8.83
CA GLY A 741 -49.68 1.24 -8.08
C GLY A 741 -48.37 1.35 -7.27
N ARG A 742 -47.55 0.30 -7.24
CA ARG A 742 -46.24 0.29 -6.58
C ARG A 742 -45.11 0.81 -7.51
N PRO A 743 -44.10 1.52 -6.98
CA PRO A 743 -42.93 1.91 -7.76
C PRO A 743 -42.17 0.67 -8.25
N GLU A 744 -41.62 0.74 -9.46
CA GLU A 744 -40.86 -0.37 -10.06
C GLU A 744 -39.39 -0.35 -9.63
N VAL A 745 -38.82 -1.54 -9.47
CA VAL A 745 -37.38 -1.76 -9.28
C VAL A 745 -36.89 -2.86 -10.22
N LEU A 746 -35.74 -2.65 -10.86
CA LEU A 746 -35.14 -3.62 -11.75
C LEU A 746 -34.16 -4.51 -10.99
N LEU A 747 -34.52 -5.77 -10.73
CA LEU A 747 -33.62 -6.74 -10.13
C LEU A 747 -32.75 -7.38 -11.22
N TRP A 748 -31.42 -7.32 -11.05
CA TRP A 748 -30.44 -7.90 -11.97
C TRP A 748 -30.19 -9.38 -11.66
N PRO A 749 -30.65 -10.32 -12.49
CA PRO A 749 -30.43 -11.74 -12.27
C PRO A 749 -29.07 -12.14 -12.84
N ASP A 750 -28.02 -11.97 -12.04
CA ASP A 750 -26.67 -12.37 -12.45
C ASP A 750 -26.59 -13.89 -12.73
N THR A 751 -25.54 -14.31 -13.43
CA THR A 751 -25.37 -15.71 -13.87
C THR A 751 -25.35 -16.69 -12.70
N PHE A 752 -24.80 -16.30 -11.55
CA PHE A 752 -24.65 -17.17 -10.40
C PHE A 752 -25.98 -17.34 -9.67
N THR A 753 -26.69 -16.23 -9.43
CA THR A 753 -28.05 -16.26 -8.87
C THR A 753 -29.02 -17.00 -9.79
N ASP A 754 -29.01 -16.77 -11.12
CA ASP A 754 -29.96 -17.44 -12.03
C ASP A 754 -29.78 -18.95 -12.10
N HIS A 755 -28.54 -19.43 -12.13
CA HIS A 755 -28.25 -20.83 -12.44
C HIS A 755 -27.84 -21.70 -11.25
N PHE A 756 -27.31 -21.12 -10.18
CA PHE A 756 -26.73 -21.88 -9.06
C PHE A 756 -27.42 -21.61 -7.72
N ALA A 757 -27.84 -20.38 -7.45
CA ALA A 757 -28.46 -19.98 -6.18
C ALA A 757 -29.77 -19.19 -6.37
N PRO A 758 -30.80 -19.77 -7.02
CA PRO A 758 -32.04 -19.07 -7.34
C PRO A 758 -32.88 -18.70 -6.12
N ASP A 759 -32.68 -19.39 -4.99
CA ASP A 759 -33.31 -19.13 -3.71
C ASP A 759 -32.92 -17.76 -3.13
N ILE A 760 -31.71 -17.27 -3.44
CA ILE A 760 -31.27 -15.89 -3.12
C ILE A 760 -32.08 -14.89 -3.93
N GLY A 761 -32.27 -15.15 -5.23
CA GLY A 761 -33.07 -14.29 -6.10
C GLY A 761 -34.53 -14.22 -5.64
N LEU A 762 -35.11 -15.34 -5.24
CA LEU A 762 -36.46 -15.38 -4.66
C LEU A 762 -36.53 -14.62 -3.33
N ALA A 763 -35.53 -14.77 -2.46
CA ALA A 763 -35.47 -14.01 -1.21
C ALA A 763 -35.43 -12.50 -1.47
N ALA A 764 -34.65 -12.06 -2.46
CA ALA A 764 -34.58 -10.65 -2.85
C ALA A 764 -35.92 -10.13 -3.39
N VAL A 765 -36.65 -10.95 -4.17
CA VAL A 765 -38.01 -10.60 -4.63
C VAL A 765 -38.94 -10.41 -3.44
N THR A 766 -38.98 -11.37 -2.51
CA THR A 766 -39.80 -11.29 -1.29
C THR A 766 -39.50 -10.03 -0.48
N VAL A 767 -38.22 -9.71 -0.29
CA VAL A 767 -37.79 -8.54 0.48
C VAL A 767 -38.17 -7.23 -0.23
N LEU A 768 -37.90 -7.11 -1.53
CA LEU A 768 -38.22 -5.89 -2.30
C LEU A 768 -39.72 -5.66 -2.41
N GLU A 769 -40.51 -6.71 -2.59
CA GLU A 769 -41.97 -6.62 -2.61
C GLU A 769 -42.55 -6.35 -1.21
N GLY A 770 -41.93 -6.88 -0.17
CA GLY A 770 -42.21 -6.54 1.23
C GLY A 770 -41.91 -5.07 1.54
N ALA A 771 -40.87 -4.51 0.92
CA ALA A 771 -40.52 -3.09 0.99
C ALA A 771 -41.43 -2.18 0.12
N GLY A 772 -42.48 -2.73 -0.50
CA GLY A 772 -43.48 -1.95 -1.23
C GLY A 772 -43.18 -1.73 -2.71
N TYR A 773 -42.17 -2.38 -3.28
CA TYR A 773 -41.81 -2.25 -4.69
C TYR A 773 -42.44 -3.35 -5.57
N ARG A 774 -42.52 -3.08 -6.87
CA ARG A 774 -42.79 -4.10 -7.89
C ARG A 774 -41.48 -4.50 -8.54
N VAL A 775 -41.11 -5.78 -8.43
CA VAL A 775 -39.86 -6.28 -9.01
C VAL A 775 -40.04 -6.61 -10.49
N ARG A 776 -39.11 -6.14 -11.31
CA ARG A 776 -39.00 -6.47 -12.74
C ARG A 776 -37.63 -7.04 -13.04
N LEU A 777 -37.56 -7.99 -13.98
CA LEU A 777 -36.29 -8.50 -14.53
C LEU A 777 -36.07 -7.98 -15.96
N PRO A 778 -34.81 -7.87 -16.44
CA PRO A 778 -34.53 -7.64 -17.86
C PRO A 778 -35.15 -8.74 -18.73
N GLY A 779 -35.79 -8.37 -19.84
CA GLY A 779 -36.49 -9.31 -20.72
C GLY A 779 -35.55 -10.31 -21.38
N ARG A 780 -34.35 -9.85 -21.77
CA ARG A 780 -33.28 -10.69 -22.30
C ARG A 780 -32.44 -11.33 -21.19
N ARG A 781 -31.92 -12.54 -21.48
CA ARG A 781 -30.90 -13.20 -20.65
C ARG A 781 -29.53 -12.58 -20.93
N LEU A 782 -29.08 -11.73 -20.01
CA LEU A 782 -27.83 -10.96 -20.10
C LEU A 782 -26.84 -11.37 -19.00
N CYS A 783 -25.56 -11.01 -19.16
CA CYS A 783 -24.53 -11.21 -18.15
C CYS A 783 -23.62 -9.98 -18.11
N CYS A 784 -23.22 -9.56 -16.90
CA CYS A 784 -22.32 -8.44 -16.67
C CYS A 784 -20.93 -8.67 -17.30
N GLY A 785 -20.56 -9.93 -17.55
CA GLY A 785 -19.30 -10.29 -18.20
C GLY A 785 -18.07 -10.21 -17.28
N ARG A 786 -18.23 -10.08 -15.96
CA ARG A 786 -17.11 -9.96 -14.99
C ARG A 786 -15.97 -10.97 -15.23
N PRO A 787 -16.20 -12.28 -15.47
CA PRO A 787 -15.12 -13.23 -15.74
C PRO A 787 -14.28 -12.93 -16.99
N LEU A 788 -14.79 -12.15 -17.96
CA LEU A 788 -14.07 -11.78 -19.18
C LEU A 788 -12.86 -10.88 -18.89
N TYR A 789 -12.94 -10.05 -17.84
CA TYR A 789 -11.89 -9.10 -17.46
C TYR A 789 -10.65 -9.82 -16.93
N ASP A 790 -10.83 -10.91 -16.16
CA ASP A 790 -9.73 -11.72 -15.62
C ASP A 790 -8.82 -12.31 -16.71
N TYR A 791 -9.34 -12.44 -17.93
CA TYR A 791 -8.66 -13.00 -19.09
C TYR A 791 -8.45 -11.99 -20.23
N GLY A 792 -8.69 -10.70 -19.96
CA GLY A 792 -8.54 -9.63 -20.95
C GLY A 792 -9.40 -9.83 -22.20
N MET A 793 -10.60 -10.39 -22.09
CA MET A 793 -11.54 -10.54 -23.21
C MET A 793 -12.36 -9.25 -23.43
N LEU A 794 -11.69 -8.09 -23.40
CA LEU A 794 -12.30 -6.77 -23.44
C LEU A 794 -13.18 -6.50 -24.69
N PRO A 795 -12.82 -6.96 -25.91
CA PRO A 795 -13.73 -6.84 -27.06
C PRO A 795 -15.08 -7.54 -26.85
N THR A 796 -15.10 -8.68 -26.17
CA THR A 796 -16.34 -9.39 -25.85
C THR A 796 -17.10 -8.70 -24.73
N ALA A 797 -16.41 -8.24 -23.69
CA ALA A 797 -17.01 -7.48 -22.60
C ALA A 797 -17.72 -6.21 -23.13
N ARG A 798 -17.05 -5.42 -23.99
CA ARG A 798 -17.65 -4.24 -24.63
C ARG A 798 -18.92 -4.57 -25.43
N ARG A 799 -18.91 -5.68 -26.19
CA ARG A 799 -20.12 -6.12 -26.94
C ARG A 799 -21.27 -6.51 -26.02
N TRP A 800 -20.98 -7.15 -24.89
CA TRP A 800 -22.02 -7.53 -23.92
C TRP A 800 -22.58 -6.30 -23.20
N LEU A 801 -21.73 -5.36 -22.80
CA LEU A 801 -22.16 -4.11 -22.19
C LEU A 801 -23.04 -3.27 -23.12
N ARG A 802 -22.72 -3.18 -24.42
CA ARG A 802 -23.61 -2.50 -25.39
C ARG A 802 -25.00 -3.11 -25.44
N ARG A 803 -25.10 -4.45 -25.43
CA ARG A 803 -26.40 -5.16 -25.39
C ARG A 803 -27.16 -4.89 -24.10
N ILE A 804 -26.46 -4.68 -22.99
CA ILE A 804 -27.07 -4.31 -21.70
C ILE A 804 -27.61 -2.89 -21.80
N LEU A 805 -26.82 -1.93 -22.28
CA LEU A 805 -27.27 -0.56 -22.49
C LEU A 805 -28.48 -0.51 -23.43
N ASP A 806 -28.48 -1.30 -24.52
CA ASP A 806 -29.61 -1.38 -25.45
C ASP A 806 -30.89 -1.92 -24.79
N GLU A 807 -30.80 -2.96 -23.96
CA GLU A 807 -31.95 -3.55 -23.27
C GLU A 807 -32.48 -2.65 -22.14
N LEU A 808 -31.57 -1.99 -21.40
CA LEU A 808 -31.91 -1.23 -20.21
C LEU A 808 -32.19 0.25 -20.50
N ARG A 809 -32.04 0.71 -21.75
CA ARG A 809 -32.12 2.12 -22.14
C ARG A 809 -33.39 2.81 -21.66
N GLU A 810 -34.55 2.21 -21.88
CA GLU A 810 -35.83 2.80 -21.46
C GLU A 810 -35.92 2.88 -19.91
N PRO A 811 -35.80 1.76 -19.16
CA PRO A 811 -35.84 1.81 -17.68
C PRO A 811 -34.89 2.82 -17.04
N ILE A 812 -33.63 2.89 -17.50
CA ILE A 812 -32.65 3.80 -16.89
C ILE A 812 -32.93 5.28 -17.24
N ARG A 813 -33.55 5.56 -18.39
CA ARG A 813 -33.98 6.92 -18.75
C ARG A 813 -35.20 7.35 -17.94
N ASP A 814 -36.08 6.41 -17.62
CA ASP A 814 -37.23 6.62 -16.76
C ASP A 814 -36.85 6.73 -15.26
N GLY A 815 -35.57 6.54 -14.93
CA GLY A 815 -35.07 6.68 -13.56
C GLY A 815 -35.20 5.42 -12.70
N VAL A 816 -35.56 4.28 -13.29
CA VAL A 816 -35.71 3.01 -12.56
C VAL A 816 -34.35 2.55 -12.02
N ARG A 817 -34.27 2.35 -10.71
CA ARG A 817 -33.04 1.86 -10.05
C ARG A 817 -32.81 0.38 -10.37
N LEU A 818 -31.56 0.00 -10.57
CA LEU A 818 -31.13 -1.39 -10.76
C LEU A 818 -30.56 -1.92 -9.44
N VAL A 819 -31.11 -3.01 -8.93
CA VAL A 819 -30.62 -3.71 -7.75
C VAL A 819 -29.91 -4.99 -8.17
N GLY A 820 -28.68 -5.20 -7.71
CA GLY A 820 -27.95 -6.45 -7.92
C GLY A 820 -27.59 -7.16 -6.62
N LEU A 821 -27.44 -8.48 -6.72
CA LEU A 821 -27.15 -9.38 -5.60
C LEU A 821 -25.70 -9.88 -5.61
N GLU A 822 -25.01 -9.76 -6.74
CA GLU A 822 -23.60 -10.14 -6.87
C GLU A 822 -22.73 -8.88 -6.98
N PRO A 823 -21.99 -8.50 -5.92
CA PRO A 823 -21.19 -7.28 -5.92
C PRO A 823 -20.16 -7.20 -7.04
N SER A 824 -19.56 -8.34 -7.45
CA SER A 824 -18.59 -8.35 -8.55
C SER A 824 -19.22 -8.00 -9.90
N CYS A 825 -20.51 -8.30 -10.11
CA CYS A 825 -21.23 -7.86 -11.30
C CYS A 825 -21.57 -6.35 -11.23
N LEU A 826 -21.97 -5.84 -10.06
CA LEU A 826 -22.28 -4.43 -9.91
C LEU A 826 -21.06 -3.53 -10.09
N ALA A 827 -19.89 -3.99 -9.68
CA ALA A 827 -18.62 -3.30 -9.94
C ALA A 827 -18.36 -3.11 -11.45
N VAL A 828 -18.86 -4.00 -12.32
CA VAL A 828 -18.76 -3.79 -13.76
C VAL A 828 -19.58 -2.57 -14.19
N PHE A 829 -20.78 -2.39 -13.63
CA PHE A 829 -21.64 -1.26 -13.99
C PHE A 829 -21.18 0.06 -13.38
N ARG A 830 -20.78 0.05 -12.10
CA ARG A 830 -20.31 1.28 -11.43
C ARG A 830 -18.98 1.78 -11.93
N ASP A 831 -18.09 0.87 -12.33
CA ASP A 831 -16.69 1.23 -12.59
C ASP A 831 -16.22 0.88 -14.01
N GLU A 832 -16.24 -0.40 -14.39
CA GLU A 832 -15.68 -0.82 -15.69
C GLU A 832 -16.42 -0.21 -16.89
N LEU A 833 -17.74 -0.07 -16.77
CA LEU A 833 -18.62 0.44 -17.82
C LEU A 833 -18.27 1.87 -18.20
N VAL A 834 -18.14 2.77 -17.23
CA VAL A 834 -17.81 4.19 -17.47
C VAL A 834 -16.36 4.36 -17.93
N ASN A 835 -15.46 3.45 -17.54
CA ASN A 835 -14.09 3.43 -18.06
C ASN A 835 -13.98 2.93 -19.51
N LEU A 836 -14.92 2.09 -19.99
CA LEU A 836 -14.98 1.63 -21.38
C LEU A 836 -15.79 2.55 -22.31
N PHE A 837 -16.74 3.30 -21.74
CA PHE A 837 -17.66 4.18 -22.45
C PHE A 837 -17.85 5.53 -21.74
N PRO A 838 -16.77 6.32 -21.50
CA PRO A 838 -16.87 7.55 -20.69
C PRO A 838 -17.80 8.61 -21.29
N GLY A 839 -17.90 8.66 -22.62
CA GLY A 839 -18.78 9.59 -23.33
C GLY A 839 -20.25 9.18 -23.42
N ASP A 840 -20.61 7.97 -22.99
CA ASP A 840 -21.97 7.45 -23.13
C ASP A 840 -22.85 7.88 -21.93
N ALA A 841 -23.95 8.59 -22.22
CA ALA A 841 -24.86 9.08 -21.19
C ALA A 841 -25.67 7.97 -20.53
N ASP A 842 -26.06 6.93 -21.28
CA ASP A 842 -26.80 5.79 -20.75
C ASP A 842 -25.86 4.93 -19.86
N ALA A 843 -24.58 4.84 -20.20
CA ALA A 843 -23.56 4.22 -19.35
C ALA A 843 -23.42 4.90 -17.98
N ARG A 844 -23.33 6.24 -17.97
CA ARG A 844 -23.27 7.04 -16.73
C ARG A 844 -24.56 6.93 -15.92
N ARG A 845 -25.74 6.93 -16.56
CA ARG A 845 -27.03 6.71 -15.89
C ARG A 845 -27.09 5.34 -15.23
N LEU A 846 -26.74 4.28 -15.95
CA LEU A 846 -26.75 2.92 -15.41
C LEU A 846 -25.79 2.77 -14.22
N ALA A 847 -24.58 3.35 -14.31
CA ALA A 847 -23.63 3.37 -13.21
C ALA A 847 -24.23 4.06 -11.96
N ALA A 848 -24.79 5.26 -12.15
CA ALA A 848 -25.37 6.06 -11.09
C ALA A 848 -26.65 5.47 -10.48
N GLN A 849 -27.39 4.63 -11.21
CA GLN A 849 -28.64 3.99 -10.76
C GLN A 849 -28.46 2.57 -10.24
N THR A 850 -27.26 2.01 -10.36
CA THR A 850 -26.94 0.67 -9.85
C THR A 850 -26.76 0.72 -8.33
N ARG A 851 -27.46 -0.17 -7.62
CA ARG A 851 -27.43 -0.35 -6.16
C ARG A 851 -27.21 -1.81 -5.78
N THR A 852 -26.47 -2.05 -4.71
CA THR A 852 -26.57 -3.30 -3.94
C THR A 852 -27.95 -3.36 -3.28
N LEU A 853 -28.35 -4.55 -2.82
CA LEU A 853 -29.60 -4.69 -2.08
C LEU A 853 -29.62 -3.80 -0.82
N GLY A 854 -28.52 -3.78 -0.06
CA GLY A 854 -28.40 -2.99 1.15
C GLY A 854 -28.59 -1.49 0.89
N GLU A 855 -27.83 -0.92 -0.05
CA GLU A 855 -27.96 0.51 -0.39
C GLU A 855 -29.39 0.89 -0.81
N PHE A 856 -30.02 0.06 -1.64
CA PHE A 856 -31.38 0.33 -2.11
C PHE A 856 -32.39 0.33 -0.96
N LEU A 857 -32.32 -0.65 -0.05
CA LEU A 857 -33.24 -0.75 1.09
C LEU A 857 -33.03 0.40 2.09
N SER A 858 -31.78 0.77 2.37
CA SER A 858 -31.46 1.93 3.22
C SER A 858 -32.00 3.23 2.60
N GLU A 859 -31.76 3.46 1.31
CA GLU A 859 -32.31 4.63 0.59
C GLU A 859 -33.84 4.66 0.56
N ALA A 860 -34.49 3.50 0.61
CA ALA A 860 -35.93 3.36 0.62
C ALA A 860 -36.56 3.55 2.02
N GLY A 861 -35.76 3.72 3.08
CA GLY A 861 -36.25 3.78 4.46
C GLY A 861 -36.88 2.46 4.93
N TYR A 862 -36.39 1.33 4.43
CA TYR A 862 -36.91 0.01 4.80
C TYR A 862 -36.58 -0.32 6.26
N GLU A 863 -37.60 -0.67 7.04
CA GLU A 863 -37.43 -1.17 8.41
C GLU A 863 -37.27 -2.70 8.38
N PRO A 864 -36.07 -3.23 8.70
CA PRO A 864 -35.83 -4.66 8.58
C PRO A 864 -36.45 -5.44 9.77
N PRO A 865 -36.90 -6.69 9.55
CA PRO A 865 -37.40 -7.55 10.62
C PRO A 865 -36.32 -7.85 11.66
N ARG A 866 -36.74 -8.07 12.92
CA ARG A 866 -35.81 -8.37 14.02
C ARG A 866 -35.21 -9.79 13.91
N LEU A 867 -33.92 -9.92 14.22
CA LEU A 867 -33.19 -11.17 14.38
C LEU A 867 -32.08 -10.99 15.43
N GLU A 868 -32.26 -11.55 16.61
CA GLU A 868 -31.40 -11.33 17.78
C GLU A 868 -30.33 -12.43 17.87
N ARG A 869 -29.28 -12.30 17.06
CA ARG A 869 -28.17 -13.27 16.95
C ARG A 869 -26.83 -12.58 16.69
N ARG A 870 -25.75 -13.33 16.85
CA ARG A 870 -24.44 -12.92 16.31
C ARG A 870 -24.41 -13.08 14.80
N ALA A 871 -23.74 -12.15 14.12
CA ALA A 871 -23.50 -12.21 12.68
C ALA A 871 -22.01 -12.01 12.37
N LEU A 872 -21.41 -12.98 11.69
CA LEU A 872 -20.07 -12.87 11.12
C LEU A 872 -20.18 -12.49 9.65
N VAL A 873 -19.74 -11.29 9.28
CA VAL A 873 -19.99 -10.71 7.95
C VAL A 873 -18.71 -10.64 7.12
N GLN A 874 -18.62 -11.50 6.08
CA GLN A 874 -17.57 -11.41 5.08
C GLN A 874 -17.96 -10.41 3.98
N VAL A 875 -17.53 -9.16 4.16
CA VAL A 875 -17.72 -8.11 3.14
C VAL A 875 -16.97 -8.47 1.86
N HIS A 876 -17.61 -8.29 0.71
CA HIS A 876 -17.00 -8.62 -0.57
C HIS A 876 -15.91 -7.61 -0.96
N CYS A 877 -14.83 -8.06 -1.61
CA CYS A 877 -13.72 -7.17 -1.99
C CYS A 877 -14.14 -6.02 -2.92
N HIS A 878 -15.12 -6.23 -3.79
CA HIS A 878 -15.65 -5.16 -4.64
C HIS A 878 -16.59 -4.20 -3.87
N GLN A 879 -17.23 -4.66 -2.78
CA GLN A 879 -17.96 -3.76 -1.89
C GLN A 879 -17.01 -2.81 -1.17
N LYS A 880 -15.86 -3.32 -0.71
CA LYS A 880 -14.80 -2.50 -0.10
C LYS A 880 -14.11 -1.54 -1.07
N ALA A 881 -14.09 -1.87 -2.37
CA ALA A 881 -13.23 -1.17 -3.34
C ALA A 881 -13.93 -0.12 -4.21
N VAL A 882 -15.17 -0.38 -4.65
CA VAL A 882 -15.89 0.49 -5.62
C VAL A 882 -17.38 0.64 -5.33
N LEU A 883 -17.90 -0.04 -4.30
CA LEU A 883 -19.26 0.13 -3.81
C LEU A 883 -19.18 0.61 -2.35
N THR A 884 -20.23 0.41 -1.55
CA THR A 884 -20.16 0.54 -0.09
C THR A 884 -20.72 -0.74 0.56
N HIS A 885 -20.40 -0.92 1.84
CA HIS A 885 -20.92 -1.95 2.72
C HIS A 885 -21.51 -1.38 4.02
N ASP A 886 -21.46 -0.06 4.22
CA ASP A 886 -22.00 0.58 5.42
C ASP A 886 -23.50 0.38 5.52
N SER A 887 -24.22 0.57 4.40
CA SER A 887 -25.67 0.31 4.34
C SER A 887 -26.04 -1.12 4.74
N GLU A 888 -25.23 -2.12 4.35
CA GLU A 888 -25.46 -3.52 4.73
C GLU A 888 -25.19 -3.74 6.22
N ARG A 889 -24.09 -3.21 6.75
CA ARG A 889 -23.77 -3.28 8.18
C ARG A 889 -24.87 -2.64 9.01
N ASP A 890 -25.31 -1.45 8.63
CA ASP A 890 -26.31 -0.68 9.37
C ASP A 890 -27.69 -1.35 9.31
N LEU A 891 -28.06 -1.95 8.17
CA LEU A 891 -29.27 -2.78 8.06
C LEU A 891 -29.21 -4.02 8.97
N LEU A 892 -28.08 -4.75 8.98
CA LEU A 892 -27.92 -5.91 9.85
C LEU A 892 -27.97 -5.51 11.33
N ALA A 893 -27.35 -4.39 11.71
CA ALA A 893 -27.43 -3.85 13.07
C ALA A 893 -28.87 -3.44 13.44
N ALA A 894 -29.62 -2.82 12.51
CA ALA A 894 -31.02 -2.45 12.73
C ALA A 894 -31.94 -3.65 12.95
N MET A 895 -31.59 -4.83 12.42
CA MET A 895 -32.29 -6.10 12.74
C MET A 895 -32.10 -6.52 14.21
N GLY A 896 -31.11 -5.97 14.93
CA GLY A 896 -30.72 -6.44 16.27
C GLY A 896 -29.63 -7.52 16.25
N LEU A 897 -28.89 -7.66 15.14
CA LEU A 897 -27.74 -8.55 15.09
C LEU A 897 -26.52 -7.92 15.78
N ASP A 898 -25.76 -8.75 16.51
CA ASP A 898 -24.42 -8.43 16.98
C ASP A 898 -23.42 -8.67 15.82
N VAL A 899 -23.13 -7.60 15.07
CA VAL A 899 -22.40 -7.66 13.80
C VAL A 899 -20.88 -7.59 14.02
N HIS A 900 -20.18 -8.66 13.65
CA HIS A 900 -18.73 -8.71 13.59
C HIS A 900 -18.24 -8.78 12.13
N VAL A 901 -17.48 -7.76 11.70
CA VAL A 901 -16.80 -7.72 10.40
C VAL A 901 -15.31 -8.00 10.61
N PRO A 902 -14.80 -9.21 10.29
CA PRO A 902 -13.39 -9.50 10.45
C PRO A 902 -12.54 -8.74 9.42
N ASP A 903 -11.30 -8.39 9.79
CA ASP A 903 -10.30 -7.79 8.88
C ASP A 903 -9.69 -8.84 7.92
N SER A 904 -10.55 -9.55 7.20
CA SER A 904 -10.12 -10.60 6.28
C SER A 904 -9.46 -10.06 5.01
N GLY A 905 -9.71 -8.79 4.68
CA GLY A 905 -9.38 -8.17 3.41
C GLY A 905 -10.14 -8.80 2.22
N CYS A 906 -9.87 -10.07 1.93
CA CYS A 906 -10.49 -10.86 0.87
C CYS A 906 -10.70 -12.30 1.33
N CYS A 907 -11.77 -12.96 0.86
CA CYS A 907 -11.98 -14.39 1.08
C CYS A 907 -10.89 -15.28 0.44
N GLY A 908 -10.17 -14.77 -0.55
CA GLY A 908 -9.11 -15.48 -1.27
C GLY A 908 -9.55 -16.12 -2.59
N LEU A 909 -10.85 -16.33 -2.84
CA LEU A 909 -11.31 -16.96 -4.10
C LEU A 909 -11.29 -15.99 -5.29
N ALA A 910 -11.84 -14.78 -5.11
CA ALA A 910 -11.87 -13.70 -6.10
C ALA A 910 -12.23 -14.15 -7.53
N GLY A 911 -13.43 -14.68 -7.71
CA GLY A 911 -13.94 -15.08 -9.02
C GLY A 911 -13.19 -16.29 -9.58
N SER A 912 -12.68 -16.15 -10.80
CA SER A 912 -12.00 -17.24 -11.50
C SER A 912 -10.65 -17.63 -10.87
N PHE A 913 -10.02 -16.71 -10.14
CA PHE A 913 -8.66 -16.86 -9.63
C PHE A 913 -8.45 -18.13 -8.80
N GLY A 914 -9.24 -18.32 -7.74
CA GLY A 914 -9.08 -19.45 -6.83
C GLY A 914 -9.58 -20.79 -7.37
N TYR A 915 -10.22 -20.79 -8.54
CA TYR A 915 -10.56 -22.00 -9.29
C TYR A 915 -9.41 -22.47 -10.19
N GLU A 916 -8.38 -21.67 -10.44
CA GLU A 916 -7.27 -22.07 -11.30
C GLU A 916 -6.23 -22.93 -10.57
N ARG A 917 -5.59 -23.84 -11.30
CA ARG A 917 -4.65 -24.83 -10.75
C ARG A 917 -3.35 -24.23 -10.22
N GLY A 918 -2.66 -24.99 -9.37
CA GLY A 918 -1.30 -24.71 -8.91
C GLY A 918 -1.24 -23.53 -7.95
N ARG A 919 -0.25 -22.65 -8.11
CA ARG A 919 0.03 -21.54 -7.18
C ARG A 919 -1.16 -20.61 -6.90
N ARG A 920 -2.11 -20.48 -7.84
CA ARG A 920 -3.31 -19.65 -7.62
C ARG A 920 -4.25 -20.26 -6.60
N HIS A 921 -4.45 -21.58 -6.65
CA HIS A 921 -5.22 -22.32 -5.65
C HIS A 921 -4.56 -22.22 -4.26
N GLU A 922 -3.23 -22.42 -4.19
CA GLU A 922 -2.47 -22.30 -2.93
C GLU A 922 -2.61 -20.91 -2.31
N VAL A 923 -2.40 -19.85 -3.11
CA VAL A 923 -2.55 -18.46 -2.65
C VAL A 923 -4.00 -18.16 -2.27
N SER A 924 -4.97 -18.72 -2.99
CA SER A 924 -6.40 -18.57 -2.70
C SER A 924 -6.76 -19.15 -1.34
N MET A 925 -6.33 -20.38 -1.03
CA MET A 925 -6.57 -21.01 0.26
C MET A 925 -5.81 -20.29 1.37
N ALA A 926 -4.53 -19.99 1.17
CA ALA A 926 -3.73 -19.27 2.16
C ALA A 926 -4.30 -17.87 2.48
N ALA A 927 -4.89 -17.18 1.49
CA ALA A 927 -5.58 -15.91 1.73
C ALA A 927 -6.83 -16.07 2.61
N GLY A 928 -7.64 -17.11 2.36
CA GLY A 928 -8.80 -17.42 3.22
C GLY A 928 -8.41 -17.84 4.64
N GLU A 929 -7.32 -18.60 4.77
CA GLU A 929 -6.77 -19.10 6.04
C GLU A 929 -6.15 -18.00 6.92
N ARG A 930 -5.97 -16.78 6.42
CA ARG A 930 -5.46 -15.67 7.24
C ARG A 930 -6.41 -15.24 8.34
N VAL A 931 -7.71 -15.18 8.03
CA VAL A 931 -8.72 -14.61 8.95
C VAL A 931 -10.09 -15.27 8.79
N ILE A 932 -10.68 -15.25 7.59
CA ILE A 932 -12.11 -15.61 7.45
C ILE A 932 -12.39 -17.09 7.67
N LEU A 933 -11.57 -18.00 7.14
CA LEU A 933 -11.80 -19.43 7.32
C LEU A 933 -11.64 -19.85 8.79
N PRO A 934 -10.60 -19.41 9.53
CA PRO A 934 -10.54 -19.57 10.98
C PRO A 934 -11.77 -18.99 11.70
N ALA A 935 -12.12 -17.72 11.44
CA ALA A 935 -13.25 -17.06 12.11
C ALA A 935 -14.58 -17.80 11.92
N VAL A 936 -14.83 -18.38 10.75
CA VAL A 936 -16.04 -19.18 10.51
C VAL A 936 -15.99 -20.52 11.24
N ARG A 937 -14.82 -21.16 11.37
CA ARG A 937 -14.69 -22.43 12.11
C ARG A 937 -14.84 -22.23 13.62
N ASP A 938 -14.47 -21.06 14.13
CA ASP A 938 -14.58 -20.71 15.54
C ASP A 938 -15.97 -20.17 15.92
N ALA A 939 -16.83 -19.86 14.93
CA ALA A 939 -18.19 -19.35 15.17
C ALA A 939 -19.13 -20.46 15.66
N ASP A 940 -19.91 -20.16 16.70
CA ASP A 940 -20.91 -21.09 17.23
C ASP A 940 -22.04 -21.39 16.22
N ASP A 941 -22.77 -22.49 16.43
CA ASP A 941 -23.84 -22.94 15.53
C ASP A 941 -24.98 -21.91 15.39
N GLY A 942 -25.19 -21.04 16.37
CA GLY A 942 -26.23 -20.02 16.35
C GLY A 942 -25.85 -18.79 15.53
N THR A 943 -24.56 -18.54 15.31
CA THR A 943 -24.03 -17.39 14.57
C THR A 943 -24.41 -17.46 13.09
N VAL A 944 -24.95 -16.35 12.56
CA VAL A 944 -25.28 -16.16 11.15
C VAL A 944 -24.01 -15.80 10.39
N ILE A 945 -23.61 -16.61 9.41
CA ILE A 945 -22.49 -16.28 8.54
C ILE A 945 -23.03 -15.56 7.30
N VAL A 946 -22.61 -14.33 7.03
CA VAL A 946 -23.14 -13.49 5.93
C VAL A 946 -22.06 -13.25 4.87
N ALA A 947 -22.41 -13.49 3.59
CA ALA A 947 -21.57 -13.16 2.44
C ALA A 947 -22.40 -13.01 1.14
N ASP A 948 -22.43 -11.79 0.60
CA ASP A 948 -23.20 -11.48 -0.61
C ASP A 948 -22.56 -11.97 -1.92
N GLY A 949 -21.23 -12.07 -1.97
CA GLY A 949 -20.54 -12.59 -3.16
C GLY A 949 -20.59 -14.11 -3.27
N PHE A 950 -20.97 -14.62 -4.44
CA PHE A 950 -20.96 -16.05 -4.76
C PHE A 950 -19.59 -16.68 -4.49
N SER A 951 -18.52 -15.99 -4.85
CA SER A 951 -17.16 -16.47 -4.61
C SER A 951 -16.81 -16.56 -3.12
N CYS A 952 -17.28 -15.64 -2.29
CA CYS A 952 -17.06 -15.71 -0.85
C CYS A 952 -17.81 -16.90 -0.24
N ARG A 953 -19.07 -17.13 -0.65
CA ARG A 953 -19.86 -18.28 -0.20
C ARG A 953 -19.23 -19.62 -0.58
N GLU A 954 -18.80 -19.76 -1.83
CA GLU A 954 -18.12 -20.99 -2.29
C GLU A 954 -16.79 -21.23 -1.58
N GLN A 955 -16.05 -20.17 -1.24
CA GLN A 955 -14.81 -20.30 -0.48
C GLN A 955 -15.07 -20.80 0.95
N ILE A 956 -16.07 -20.22 1.62
CA ILE A 956 -16.45 -20.62 2.98
C ILE A 956 -16.94 -22.07 2.96
N ALA A 957 -17.92 -22.39 2.10
CA ALA A 957 -18.46 -23.76 2.00
C ALA A 957 -17.43 -24.81 1.53
N GLY A 958 -16.37 -24.38 0.84
CA GLY A 958 -15.27 -25.24 0.43
C GLY A 958 -14.17 -25.40 1.49
N GLY A 959 -14.04 -24.45 2.41
CA GLY A 959 -13.00 -24.40 3.44
C GLY A 959 -13.46 -24.74 4.85
N THR A 960 -14.77 -24.79 5.09
CA THR A 960 -15.40 -25.10 6.39
C THR A 960 -16.60 -26.02 6.21
N ASP A 961 -17.22 -26.42 7.33
CA ASP A 961 -18.48 -27.17 7.40
C ASP A 961 -19.73 -26.25 7.45
N ARG A 962 -19.52 -24.93 7.41
CA ARG A 962 -20.58 -23.91 7.46
C ARG A 962 -20.91 -23.38 6.07
N ARG A 963 -22.09 -22.78 5.90
CA ARG A 963 -22.46 -22.05 4.68
C ARG A 963 -22.82 -20.62 5.02
N ALA A 964 -22.36 -19.69 4.19
CA ALA A 964 -22.73 -18.29 4.32
C ALA A 964 -24.05 -17.99 3.59
N LEU A 965 -24.89 -17.16 4.20
CA LEU A 965 -26.14 -16.64 3.66
C LEU A 965 -25.90 -15.27 2.98
N HIS A 966 -26.69 -14.97 1.96
CA HIS A 966 -26.76 -13.63 1.38
C HIS A 966 -27.71 -12.75 2.21
N LEU A 967 -27.50 -11.42 2.24
CA LEU A 967 -28.34 -10.45 2.96
C LEU A 967 -29.85 -10.69 2.77
N ALA A 968 -30.30 -10.81 1.51
CA ALA A 968 -31.67 -11.17 1.15
C ALA A 968 -32.23 -12.41 1.89
N GLN A 969 -31.42 -13.47 2.04
CA GLN A 969 -31.84 -14.67 2.76
C GLN A 969 -31.92 -14.42 4.27
N VAL A 970 -31.01 -13.63 4.84
CA VAL A 970 -31.03 -13.24 6.25
C VAL A 970 -32.29 -12.43 6.57
N LEU A 971 -32.64 -11.46 5.72
CA LEU A 971 -33.87 -10.68 5.84
C LEU A 971 -35.12 -11.57 5.75
N ARG A 972 -35.19 -12.47 4.75
CA ARG A 972 -36.30 -13.41 4.63
C ARG A 972 -36.40 -14.35 5.84
N LEU A 973 -35.27 -14.86 6.32
CA LEU A 973 -35.20 -15.76 7.46
C LEU A 973 -35.80 -15.10 8.72
N ALA A 974 -35.47 -13.84 8.96
CA ALA A 974 -36.01 -13.05 10.05
C ALA A 974 -37.53 -12.83 9.90
N THR A 975 -38.03 -12.60 8.68
CA THR A 975 -39.47 -12.52 8.41
C THR A 975 -40.20 -13.84 8.69
N GLU A 976 -39.60 -14.98 8.32
CA GLU A 976 -40.25 -16.31 8.41
C GLU A 976 -40.21 -16.90 9.82
N HIS A 977 -39.17 -16.61 10.61
CA HIS A 977 -38.93 -17.24 11.92
C HIS A 977 -39.01 -16.28 13.11
N GLY A 978 -39.13 -14.98 12.87
CA GLY A 978 -39.16 -13.96 13.93
C GLY A 978 -37.81 -13.76 14.64
N PRO A 979 -37.80 -13.00 15.76
CA PRO A 979 -36.57 -12.52 16.42
C PRO A 979 -35.59 -13.62 16.84
N GLY A 980 -36.09 -14.79 17.25
CA GLY A 980 -35.25 -15.91 17.68
C GLY A 980 -34.57 -16.67 16.54
N GLY A 981 -35.03 -16.53 15.30
CA GLY A 981 -34.56 -17.33 14.16
C GLY A 981 -34.85 -18.84 14.27
N PRO A 982 -34.45 -19.64 13.26
CA PRO A 982 -34.65 -21.10 13.27
C PRO A 982 -33.76 -21.81 14.32
N PRO A 983 -34.17 -22.98 14.85
CA PRO A 983 -33.30 -23.75 15.74
C PRO A 983 -32.05 -24.27 15.00
N GLY A 984 -30.92 -24.33 15.69
CA GLY A 984 -29.64 -24.77 15.13
C GLY A 984 -29.01 -23.75 14.17
N ARG A 985 -28.36 -24.28 13.13
CA ARG A 985 -27.62 -23.49 12.12
C ARG A 985 -28.60 -22.73 11.20
N PRO A 986 -28.54 -21.39 11.14
CA PRO A 986 -29.43 -20.58 10.29
C PRO A 986 -29.43 -21.01 8.82
N GLU A 987 -28.27 -21.44 8.30
CA GLU A 987 -28.13 -21.83 6.90
C GLU A 987 -28.89 -23.10 6.49
N ASP A 988 -29.34 -23.91 7.45
CA ASP A 988 -30.09 -25.14 7.16
C ASP A 988 -31.57 -24.88 6.89
N ALA A 989 -32.11 -23.78 7.43
CA ALA A 989 -33.47 -23.31 7.14
C ALA A 989 -33.60 -22.75 5.71
N CYS A 990 -32.51 -22.26 5.11
CA CYS A 990 -32.51 -21.70 3.75
C CYS A 990 -32.21 -22.73 2.64
N ARG A 991 -32.23 -24.04 2.94
CA ARG A 991 -31.76 -25.07 2.00
C ARG A 991 -32.70 -25.26 0.81
N SER A 992 -32.19 -25.09 -0.42
CA SER A 992 -32.90 -25.49 -1.64
C SER A 992 -32.69 -26.98 -1.95
N GLU A 993 -33.73 -27.67 -2.44
CA GLU A 993 -33.62 -29.07 -2.85
C GLU A 993 -32.70 -29.23 -4.06
N ALA A 994 -31.66 -30.07 -3.95
CA ALA A 994 -30.83 -30.44 -5.08
C ALA A 994 -31.63 -31.33 -6.07
N PRO A 995 -31.47 -31.15 -7.40
CA PRO A 995 -32.17 -31.98 -8.37
C PRO A 995 -31.79 -33.47 -8.21
N LYS A 996 -32.78 -34.34 -7.95
CA LYS A 996 -32.59 -35.80 -7.94
C LYS A 996 -32.35 -36.30 -9.37
N ALA A 997 -31.29 -37.07 -9.59
CA ALA A 997 -31.01 -37.66 -10.90
C ALA A 997 -32.03 -38.77 -11.22
N ARG A 998 -32.68 -38.71 -12.39
CA ARG A 998 -33.31 -39.89 -13.01
C ARG A 998 -32.25 -40.52 -13.92
N LEU A 999 -31.63 -41.62 -13.46
CA LEU A 999 -30.63 -42.36 -14.22
C LEU A 999 -31.27 -43.04 -15.45
N GLY A 1000 -30.88 -42.60 -16.65
CA GLY A 1000 -30.96 -43.37 -17.89
C GLY A 1000 -29.57 -43.39 -18.51
N LEU A 1001 -28.86 -44.51 -18.42
CA LEU A 1001 -27.39 -44.62 -18.60
C LEU A 1001 -26.87 -44.44 -20.04
N ALA A 1002 -27.67 -44.00 -21.01
CA ALA A 1002 -27.31 -44.09 -22.43
C ALA A 1002 -26.92 -42.78 -23.15
N ALA A 1003 -27.07 -41.58 -22.55
CA ALA A 1003 -27.07 -40.33 -23.32
C ALA A 1003 -25.89 -39.36 -23.10
N VAL A 1004 -24.79 -39.79 -22.45
CA VAL A 1004 -23.72 -38.87 -22.00
C VAL A 1004 -22.64 -38.60 -23.07
N GLY A 1005 -22.52 -39.43 -24.12
CA GLY A 1005 -21.41 -39.34 -25.08
C GLY A 1005 -21.58 -38.40 -26.28
N VAL A 1006 -22.81 -38.05 -26.69
CA VAL A 1006 -23.06 -37.49 -28.04
C VAL A 1006 -23.41 -35.98 -28.03
N THR A 1007 -23.86 -35.42 -26.90
CA THR A 1007 -24.40 -34.04 -26.84
C THR A 1007 -23.34 -32.94 -26.70
N ALA A 1008 -22.16 -33.23 -26.16
CA ALA A 1008 -21.10 -32.22 -25.97
C ALA A 1008 -20.42 -31.79 -27.29
N ALA A 1009 -20.23 -32.73 -28.23
CA ALA A 1009 -19.63 -32.44 -29.53
C ALA A 1009 -20.62 -31.74 -30.49
N ALA A 1010 -21.89 -32.14 -30.47
CA ALA A 1010 -22.93 -31.52 -31.31
C ALA A 1010 -23.28 -30.09 -30.87
N GLY A 1011 -23.25 -29.80 -29.57
CA GLY A 1011 -23.49 -28.46 -29.04
C GLY A 1011 -22.41 -27.43 -29.44
N LEU A 1012 -21.14 -27.87 -29.50
CA LEU A 1012 -20.02 -27.02 -29.91
C LEU A 1012 -20.10 -26.67 -31.41
N ALA A 1013 -20.47 -27.64 -32.26
CA ALA A 1013 -20.68 -27.42 -33.68
C ALA A 1013 -21.90 -26.52 -33.97
N TYR A 1014 -23.00 -26.67 -33.21
CA TYR A 1014 -24.21 -25.86 -33.40
C TYR A 1014 -24.05 -24.41 -32.91
N ALA A 1015 -23.36 -24.19 -31.79
CA ALA A 1015 -23.11 -22.84 -31.26
C ALA A 1015 -22.17 -22.04 -32.17
N LEU A 1016 -21.13 -22.67 -32.73
CA LEU A 1016 -20.20 -22.04 -33.67
C LEU A 1016 -20.83 -21.73 -35.04
N ARG A 1017 -21.83 -22.51 -35.48
CA ARG A 1017 -22.55 -22.29 -36.75
C ARG A 1017 -23.50 -21.09 -36.65
N ARG A 1018 -24.19 -20.94 -35.53
CA ARG A 1018 -25.15 -19.83 -35.32
C ARG A 1018 -24.49 -18.46 -35.10
N GLU A 1019 -23.22 -18.42 -34.68
CA GLU A 1019 -22.44 -17.18 -34.57
C GLU A 1019 -21.87 -16.71 -35.93
N ARG A 1020 -21.88 -17.58 -36.94
CA ARG A 1020 -21.53 -17.23 -38.33
C ARG A 1020 -22.71 -16.62 -39.09
N ASP A 1021 -23.93 -17.03 -38.76
CA ASP A 1021 -25.16 -16.53 -39.39
C ASP A 1021 -25.69 -15.23 -38.77
N SER A 1022 -25.01 -14.70 -37.74
CA SER A 1022 -25.32 -13.41 -37.10
C SER A 1022 -24.18 -12.38 -37.22
N ARG A 1023 -23.32 -12.52 -38.24
CA ARG A 1023 -22.34 -11.50 -38.63
C ARG A 1023 -22.91 -10.58 -39.68
#